data_AF-A0A8K0KVU2-F1
#
_entry.id   AF-A0A8K0KVU2-F1
#
_cell.length_a   1.000
_cell.length_b   1.000
_cell.length_c   1.000
_cell.angle_alpha   90.00
_cell.angle_beta   90.00
_cell.angle_gamma   90.00
#
_symmetry.space_group_name_H-M   'P 1'
#
loop_
_entity.id
_entity.type
_entity.pdbx_description
1 polymer ?
#
loop_
_entity_poly.entity_id
_entity_poly.type
_entity_poly.pdbx_seq_one_letter_code
_entity_poly.pdbx_strand_id
1 'polypeptide(L)'
;MASPGTVHTGLWTNWEAGPVIGRTLTVDYQTGAYIVAALAIFVRIVGARMWDVIRFILFRLSSSPQPEDGLYHQQQAALRNVEGNSQILIVLLDLWLAWRKKIDLAIRRTSRISIPAIINYIAFAAAGIFVSRVTNARPGSEVLLTRSNTGCGYMDFFAAKDLGTPSMAQRLHMFSAYRSIESQAYALSEQCYSGSEPIPSTACPVFGRNLVPWKLITGVDCPFGAELCDGADTVKLTSGRIDSLHHMGINSEPEHTAYLEIESTCSILNITSRLKEGTLSSIRSSTADAKNIGYMNDWYFSSIDLGPSTLIPMNSTYAIPQFVNWKDGSANTTLGSEQISLVDFDSTVGASSTLWGTDVRSFTPIPALNHPDSVHSPWFAATQPAPVEGMYLPNSPLSVLACTTTRLLCLPTSPPTCIPLFPDPGRTPSIPANASLPFSSPLQRSIATRLARAATDTDIFDSVRNRGADALLACRLSRVQSSIGLSADQWIKELSHLFSVGMIQLQAASYLFAGDVAGAGSITRAKPALEQEWMCGAQVVSSEAFSGFSVLGLGIVLGVGGLVVLLSLVVEGGTHWVERKVGAALYRQEEWRDLGVWWLMRGACEGRVTGVWEGKGEVPTTRERAERWVMPCGYVDGEERRDDKSRVEAKRASAMEQRVDEGREQERLYAQRGWIAPGTAR
;
A
#
# COMPACT_ATOMS: atom_id res chain seq x y z
N MET A 1 5.80 -3.31 -12.42
CA MET A 1 4.57 -3.52 -13.23
C MET A 1 3.99 -2.23 -13.81
N ALA A 2 4.41 -1.03 -13.39
CA ALA A 2 4.04 0.21 -14.10
C ALA A 2 5.30 0.93 -14.60
N SER A 3 5.34 1.27 -15.88
CA SER A 3 6.37 2.13 -16.46
C SER A 3 6.05 3.60 -16.12
N PRO A 4 7.03 4.52 -16.02
CA PRO A 4 6.78 5.93 -15.71
C PRO A 4 5.73 6.61 -16.60
N GLY A 5 5.52 6.12 -17.83
CA GLY A 5 4.50 6.63 -18.77
C GLY A 5 3.09 6.05 -18.60
N THR A 6 2.87 5.11 -17.68
CA THR A 6 1.56 4.43 -17.49
C THR A 6 0.85 4.84 -16.21
N VAL A 7 1.41 5.74 -15.40
CA VAL A 7 0.87 6.16 -14.11
C VAL A 7 0.33 7.58 -14.17
N HIS A 8 -0.83 7.79 -13.57
CA HIS A 8 -1.47 9.09 -13.46
C HIS A 8 -0.83 9.91 -12.33
N THR A 9 -0.12 10.99 -12.70
CA THR A 9 0.38 12.00 -11.76
C THR A 9 -0.65 13.11 -11.58
N GLY A 10 -1.04 13.38 -10.34
CA GLY A 10 -2.05 14.39 -10.02
C GLY A 10 -3.05 13.92 -8.97
N LEU A 11 -4.14 14.66 -8.86
CA LEU A 11 -5.22 14.38 -7.91
C LEU A 11 -6.14 13.28 -8.42
N TRP A 12 -6.44 12.32 -7.57
CA TRP A 12 -7.45 11.29 -7.81
C TRP A 12 -8.10 10.84 -6.49
N THR A 13 -9.17 10.06 -6.60
CA THR A 13 -9.88 9.52 -5.43
C THR A 13 -9.62 8.04 -5.31
N ASN A 14 -9.01 7.64 -4.20
CA ASN A 14 -8.94 6.25 -3.78
C ASN A 14 -10.27 5.85 -3.13
N TRP A 15 -11.14 5.19 -3.89
CA TRP A 15 -12.49 4.88 -3.43
C TRP A 15 -12.55 3.86 -2.29
N GLU A 16 -11.49 3.10 -2.05
CA GLU A 16 -11.41 2.19 -0.90
C GLU A 16 -11.43 2.93 0.44
N ALA A 17 -10.81 4.12 0.49
CA ALA A 17 -10.84 5.00 1.66
C ALA A 17 -12.00 6.01 1.60
N GLY A 18 -12.87 5.93 0.58
CA GLY A 18 -14.01 6.81 0.37
C GLY A 18 -13.67 8.19 -0.22
N PRO A 19 -14.69 9.04 -0.44
CA PRO A 19 -14.58 10.27 -1.22
C PRO A 19 -13.74 11.39 -0.59
N VAL A 20 -13.56 11.35 0.74
CA VAL A 20 -12.88 12.40 1.52
C VAL A 20 -11.47 11.96 1.92
N ILE A 21 -11.35 10.87 2.68
CA ILE A 21 -10.05 10.35 3.16
C ILE A 21 -9.22 9.83 1.98
N GLY A 22 -9.87 9.25 0.96
CA GLY A 22 -9.22 8.70 -0.21
C GLY A 22 -8.67 9.71 -1.21
N ARG A 23 -8.89 11.02 -1.03
CA ARG A 23 -8.32 12.04 -1.93
C ARG A 23 -6.79 11.98 -1.86
N THR A 24 -6.19 11.56 -2.97
CA THR A 24 -4.76 11.25 -3.06
C THR A 24 -4.13 12.11 -4.15
N LEU A 25 -2.97 12.70 -3.83
CA LEU A 25 -2.10 13.36 -4.80
C LEU A 25 -0.92 12.44 -5.10
N THR A 26 -0.84 11.93 -6.33
CA THR A 26 0.29 11.10 -6.78
C THR A 26 1.32 11.97 -7.49
N VAL A 27 2.57 11.88 -7.05
CA VAL A 27 3.74 12.54 -7.65
C VAL A 27 4.86 11.53 -7.84
N ASP A 28 5.88 11.86 -8.63
CA ASP A 28 7.10 11.06 -8.70
C ASP A 28 7.83 11.03 -7.36
N TYR A 29 8.67 10.02 -7.16
CA TYR A 29 9.39 9.82 -5.90
C TYR A 29 10.25 11.03 -5.48
N GLN A 30 10.93 11.71 -6.42
CA GLN A 30 11.81 12.84 -6.10
C GLN A 30 11.00 14.05 -5.64
N THR A 31 9.95 14.40 -6.37
CA THR A 31 9.02 15.46 -5.98
C THR A 31 8.36 15.14 -4.64
N GLY A 32 8.00 13.88 -4.39
CA GLY A 32 7.49 13.44 -3.10
C GLY A 32 8.46 13.73 -1.95
N ALA A 33 9.75 13.41 -2.13
CA ALA A 33 10.77 13.72 -1.13
C ALA A 33 10.89 15.23 -0.85
N TYR A 34 10.81 16.08 -1.88
CA TYR A 34 10.82 17.54 -1.72
C TYR A 34 9.59 18.05 -0.95
N ILE A 35 8.40 17.49 -1.18
CA ILE A 35 7.18 17.84 -0.45
C ILE A 35 7.32 17.48 1.03
N VAL A 36 7.81 16.27 1.35
CA VAL A 36 8.03 15.85 2.74
C VAL A 36 9.03 16.76 3.45
N ALA A 37 10.13 17.12 2.78
CA ALA A 37 11.12 18.05 3.34
C ALA A 37 10.52 19.45 3.59
N ALA A 38 9.77 19.99 2.63
CA ALA A 38 9.12 21.29 2.75
C ALA A 38 8.10 21.31 3.91
N LEU A 39 7.30 20.24 4.06
CA LEU A 39 6.36 20.10 5.17
C LEU A 39 7.05 19.98 6.52
N ALA A 40 8.18 19.26 6.62
CA ALA A 40 8.95 19.17 7.87
C ALA A 40 9.50 20.55 8.29
N ILE A 41 10.02 21.33 7.35
CA ILE A 41 10.46 22.71 7.59
C ILE A 41 9.27 23.57 8.03
N PHE A 42 8.13 23.46 7.35
CA PHE A 42 6.91 24.20 7.70
C PHE A 42 6.44 23.87 9.13
N VAL A 43 6.37 22.59 9.50
CA VAL A 43 5.99 22.16 10.87
C VAL A 43 6.96 22.72 11.91
N ARG A 44 8.26 22.81 11.61
CA ARG A 44 9.25 23.43 12.50
C ARG A 44 8.98 24.93 12.71
N ILE A 45 8.65 25.66 11.64
CA ILE A 45 8.25 27.07 11.70
C ILE A 45 6.99 27.23 12.55
N VAL A 46 5.97 26.42 12.29
CA VAL A 46 4.71 26.42 13.07
C VAL A 46 4.98 26.17 14.55
N GLY A 47 5.88 25.24 14.88
CA GLY A 47 6.26 24.98 16.28
C GLY A 47 6.88 26.17 16.98
N ALA A 48 7.78 26.89 16.30
CA ALA A 48 8.37 28.12 16.82
C ALA A 48 7.29 29.21 17.05
N ARG A 49 6.38 29.40 16.09
CA ARG A 49 5.27 30.36 16.20
C ARG A 49 4.26 29.98 17.27
N MET A 50 4.02 28.68 17.47
CA MET A 50 3.20 28.20 18.57
C MET A 50 3.84 28.54 19.92
N TRP A 51 5.16 28.43 20.02
CA TRP A 51 5.88 28.85 21.22
C TRP A 51 5.76 30.36 21.49
N ASP A 52 5.80 31.20 20.45
CA ASP A 52 5.53 32.64 20.59
C ASP A 52 4.16 32.94 21.25
N VAL A 53 3.13 32.19 20.85
CA VAL A 53 1.80 32.30 21.47
C VAL A 53 1.82 31.80 22.92
N ILE A 54 2.46 30.66 23.19
CA ILE A 54 2.54 30.07 24.53
C ILE A 54 3.29 31.00 25.49
N ARG A 55 4.47 31.53 25.11
CA ARG A 55 5.26 32.42 25.96
C ARG A 55 4.51 33.71 26.27
N PHE A 56 3.77 34.26 25.30
CA PHE A 56 2.91 35.42 25.50
C PHE A 56 1.80 35.11 26.51
N ILE A 57 1.09 33.98 26.37
CA ILE A 57 0.05 33.58 27.32
C ILE A 57 0.63 33.36 28.72
N LEU A 58 1.76 32.65 28.84
CA LEU A 58 2.42 32.40 30.13
C LEU A 58 2.86 33.68 30.82
N PHE A 59 3.40 34.63 30.07
CA PHE A 59 3.73 35.97 30.58
C PHE A 59 2.48 36.62 31.18
N ARG A 60 1.40 36.64 30.41
CA ARG A 60 0.17 37.34 30.77
C ARG A 60 -0.56 36.72 31.96
N LEU A 61 -0.56 35.39 32.06
CA LEU A 61 -1.12 34.66 33.21
C LEU A 61 -0.29 34.84 34.47
N SER A 62 1.00 35.10 34.32
CA SER A 62 1.92 35.28 35.45
C SER A 62 2.08 36.76 35.83
N SER A 63 1.72 37.70 34.97
CA SER A 63 1.79 39.15 35.21
C SER A 63 0.95 39.56 36.42
N SER A 64 1.61 40.18 37.41
CA SER A 64 1.06 40.58 38.70
C SER A 64 1.43 42.03 39.01
N PRO A 65 0.48 42.88 39.43
CA PRO A 65 0.78 44.26 39.88
C PRO A 65 1.32 44.32 41.31
N GLN A 66 1.40 43.19 42.02
CA GLN A 66 1.92 43.14 43.38
C GLN A 66 3.45 43.09 43.39
N PRO A 67 4.11 43.53 44.47
CA PRO A 67 5.55 43.37 44.62
C PRO A 67 5.95 41.89 44.60
N GLU A 68 6.81 41.51 43.66
CA GLU A 68 7.29 40.14 43.46
C GLU A 68 8.82 40.07 43.59
N ASP A 69 9.38 38.85 43.62
CA ASP A 69 10.81 38.62 43.81
C ASP A 69 11.65 38.71 42.52
N GLY A 70 12.97 38.68 42.67
CA GLY A 70 13.89 38.78 41.52
C GLY A 70 13.78 37.61 40.52
N LEU A 71 13.39 36.42 40.98
CA LEU A 71 13.19 35.26 40.10
C LEU A 71 11.98 35.49 39.19
N TYR A 72 10.90 36.05 39.74
CA TYR A 72 9.72 36.44 38.97
C TYR A 72 10.06 37.40 37.84
N HIS A 73 10.73 38.52 38.14
CA HIS A 73 11.06 39.52 37.12
C HIS A 73 12.01 38.99 36.05
N GLN A 74 12.97 38.14 36.42
CA GLN A 74 13.85 37.47 35.45
C GLN A 74 13.10 36.45 34.58
N GLN A 75 12.09 35.76 35.11
CA GLN A 75 11.23 34.88 34.32
C GLN A 75 10.36 35.65 33.33
N GLN A 76 9.76 36.79 33.73
CA GLN A 76 9.00 37.65 32.82
C GLN A 76 9.90 38.23 31.72
N ALA A 77 11.09 38.70 32.08
CA ALA A 77 12.08 39.19 31.12
C ALA A 77 12.52 38.09 30.13
N ALA A 78 12.71 36.87 30.62
CA ALA A 78 13.05 35.73 29.76
C ALA A 78 11.91 35.39 28.79
N LEU A 79 10.65 35.35 29.24
CA LEU A 79 9.48 35.09 28.38
C LEU A 79 9.31 36.15 27.28
N ARG A 80 9.63 37.41 27.57
CA ARG A 80 9.54 38.51 26.61
C ARG A 80 10.61 38.47 25.51
N ASN A 81 11.84 38.09 25.88
CA ASN A 81 13.02 38.28 25.03
C ASN A 81 13.63 37.00 24.46
N VAL A 82 13.32 35.82 25.03
CA VAL A 82 13.88 34.55 24.56
C VAL A 82 12.86 33.84 23.67
N GLU A 83 13.09 33.88 22.37
CA GLU A 83 12.18 33.35 21.35
C GLU A 83 12.34 31.84 21.12
N GLY A 84 13.52 31.25 21.37
CA GLY A 84 13.75 29.82 21.11
C GLY A 84 13.35 28.90 22.26
N ASN A 85 12.62 27.81 21.97
CA ASN A 85 12.25 26.80 22.97
C ASN A 85 13.45 26.15 23.66
N SER A 86 14.54 25.91 22.93
CA SER A 86 15.75 25.34 23.52
C SER A 86 16.51 26.38 24.35
N GLN A 87 16.52 27.64 23.89
CA GLN A 87 17.20 28.74 24.55
C GLN A 87 16.55 29.09 25.89
N ILE A 88 15.20 29.15 25.94
CA ILE A 88 14.48 29.44 27.19
C ILE A 88 14.73 28.34 28.24
N LEU A 89 14.88 27.08 27.83
CA LEU A 89 15.16 25.97 28.76
C LEU A 89 16.54 26.11 29.41
N ILE A 90 17.55 26.55 28.64
CA ILE A 90 18.88 26.84 29.18
C ILE A 90 18.80 28.00 30.18
N VAL A 91 18.12 29.09 29.81
CA VAL A 91 17.93 30.25 30.71
C VAL A 91 17.19 29.84 31.99
N LEU A 92 16.14 29.02 31.91
CA LEU A 92 15.39 28.57 33.07
C LEU A 92 16.21 27.63 33.97
N LEU A 93 17.13 26.84 33.40
CA LEU A 93 18.07 26.03 34.16
C LEU A 93 19.05 26.92 34.92
N ASP A 94 19.61 27.95 34.28
CA ASP A 94 20.49 28.92 34.92
C ASP A 94 19.79 29.68 36.05
N LEU A 95 18.55 30.13 35.80
CA LEU A 95 17.71 30.77 36.82
C LEU A 95 17.44 29.81 37.99
N TRP A 96 17.09 28.56 37.72
CA TRP A 96 16.93 27.58 38.78
C TRP A 96 18.22 27.39 39.59
N LEU A 97 19.37 27.21 38.94
CA LEU A 97 20.67 27.04 39.61
C LEU A 97 21.04 28.24 40.48
N ALA A 98 20.78 29.46 40.00
CA ALA A 98 21.07 30.71 40.71
C ALA A 98 20.16 30.93 41.92
N TRP A 99 18.88 30.55 41.82
CA TRP A 99 17.86 30.86 42.83
C TRP A 99 17.48 29.68 43.74
N ARG A 100 17.90 28.44 43.45
CA ARG A 100 17.51 27.22 44.22
C ARG A 100 17.86 27.24 45.72
N LYS A 101 18.82 28.07 46.13
CA LYS A 101 19.21 28.25 47.54
C LYS A 101 18.70 29.56 48.15
N LYS A 102 18.05 30.42 47.37
CA LYS A 102 17.65 31.78 47.76
C LYS A 102 16.13 31.95 47.87
N ILE A 103 15.36 31.14 47.15
CA ILE A 103 13.89 31.24 47.09
C ILE A 103 13.28 29.84 47.23
N ASP A 104 12.21 29.74 48.02
CA ASP A 104 11.44 28.51 48.17
C ASP A 104 10.67 28.15 46.90
N LEU A 105 10.52 26.85 46.65
CA LEU A 105 9.78 26.34 45.49
C LEU A 105 10.34 26.82 44.13
N ALA A 106 11.62 27.23 44.06
CA ALA A 106 12.26 27.71 42.83
C ALA A 106 12.06 26.74 41.65
N ILE A 107 12.18 25.42 41.89
CA ILE A 107 11.96 24.39 40.87
C ILE A 107 10.51 24.32 40.37
N ARG A 108 9.53 24.51 41.27
CA ARG A 108 8.11 24.50 40.91
C ARG A 108 7.73 25.75 40.13
N ARG A 109 8.37 26.88 40.41
CA ARG A 109 8.15 28.14 39.68
C ARG A 109 8.75 28.08 38.28
N THR A 110 9.99 27.61 38.14
CA THR A 110 10.63 27.43 36.81
C THR A 110 9.98 26.30 36.00
N SER A 111 9.43 25.26 36.65
CA SER A 111 8.75 24.16 35.95
C SER A 111 7.47 24.61 35.24
N ARG A 112 6.77 25.64 35.73
CA ARG A 112 5.56 26.19 35.08
C ARG A 112 5.82 26.67 33.66
N ILE A 113 7.04 27.13 33.36
CA ILE A 113 7.45 27.57 32.02
C ILE A 113 8.19 26.45 31.28
N SER A 114 9.02 25.68 32.00
CA SER A 114 9.83 24.61 31.40
C SER A 114 8.98 23.48 30.82
N ILE A 115 7.89 23.09 31.51
CA ILE A 115 7.03 21.99 31.06
C ILE A 115 6.36 22.31 29.71
N PRO A 116 5.66 23.46 29.52
CA PRO A 116 5.14 23.86 28.21
C PRO A 116 6.21 23.94 27.11
N ALA A 117 7.42 24.45 27.43
CA ALA A 117 8.51 24.56 26.46
C ALA A 117 9.01 23.18 25.99
N ILE A 118 9.19 22.23 26.91
CA ILE A 118 9.57 20.85 26.61
C ILE A 118 8.48 20.16 25.78
N ILE A 119 7.21 20.28 26.20
CA ILE A 119 6.08 19.68 25.49
C ILE A 119 6.02 20.22 24.06
N ASN A 120 6.11 21.53 23.87
CA ASN A 120 6.08 22.13 22.54
C ASN A 120 7.27 21.66 21.69
N TYR A 121 8.49 21.67 22.25
CA TYR A 121 9.68 21.20 21.53
C TYR A 121 9.56 19.74 21.09
N ILE A 122 9.21 18.82 22.00
CA ILE A 122 9.08 17.39 21.70
C ILE A 122 7.93 17.14 20.72
N ALA A 123 6.77 17.78 20.93
CA ALA A 123 5.61 17.58 20.07
C ALA A 123 5.90 17.99 18.62
N PHE A 124 6.53 19.15 18.39
CA PHE A 124 6.84 19.62 17.04
C PHE A 124 8.07 18.93 16.42
N ALA A 125 9.03 18.47 17.23
CA ALA A 125 10.11 17.61 16.75
C ALA A 125 9.57 16.26 16.26
N ALA A 126 8.70 15.63 17.06
CA ALA A 126 8.02 14.39 16.68
C ALA A 126 7.13 14.60 15.45
N ALA A 127 6.31 15.66 15.43
CA ALA A 127 5.45 15.98 14.30
C ALA A 127 6.25 16.14 13.00
N GLY A 128 7.41 16.80 13.04
CA GLY A 128 8.31 16.94 11.89
C GLY A 128 8.80 15.60 11.32
N ILE A 129 9.10 14.63 12.18
CA ILE A 129 9.50 13.27 11.78
C ILE A 129 8.30 12.51 11.18
N PHE A 130 7.13 12.63 11.81
CA PHE A 130 5.90 11.96 11.37
C PHE A 130 5.24 12.61 10.15
N VAL A 131 5.75 13.72 9.61
CA VAL A 131 5.28 14.31 8.33
C VAL A 131 5.31 13.28 7.20
N SER A 132 6.28 12.37 7.20
CA SER A 132 6.35 11.26 6.23
C SER A 132 5.09 10.39 6.22
N ARG A 133 4.34 10.28 7.34
CA ARG A 133 3.06 9.55 7.41
C ARG A 133 1.90 10.24 6.69
N VAL A 134 2.07 11.47 6.21
CA VAL A 134 1.10 12.13 5.31
C VAL A 134 1.15 11.50 3.92
N THR A 135 2.26 10.84 3.57
CA THR A 135 2.24 9.87 2.47
C THR A 135 1.32 8.72 2.85
N ASN A 136 0.53 8.23 1.90
CA ASN A 136 -0.35 7.08 2.13
C ASN A 136 0.53 5.89 2.54
N ALA A 137 0.62 5.64 3.84
CA ALA A 137 1.50 4.65 4.46
C ALA A 137 0.99 3.21 4.29
N ARG A 138 0.57 2.85 3.07
CA ARG A 138 0.28 1.47 2.69
C ARG A 138 1.53 0.82 2.08
N PRO A 139 1.74 -0.50 2.26
CA PRO A 139 2.84 -1.21 1.62
C PRO A 139 2.77 -1.09 0.09
N GLY A 140 3.74 -0.39 -0.51
CA GLY A 140 3.72 -0.03 -1.93
C GLY A 140 2.78 1.16 -2.19
N SER A 141 3.31 2.28 -2.66
CA SER A 141 2.51 3.44 -3.03
C SER A 141 1.49 3.05 -4.11
N GLU A 142 0.22 2.95 -3.70
CA GLU A 142 -0.89 2.75 -4.62
C GLU A 142 -0.93 3.90 -5.62
N VAL A 143 -0.96 3.54 -6.89
CA VAL A 143 -1.01 4.49 -7.99
C VAL A 143 -2.14 4.13 -8.95
N LEU A 144 -2.78 5.16 -9.47
CA LEU A 144 -3.78 5.04 -10.53
C LEU A 144 -3.07 4.98 -11.88
N LEU A 145 -3.50 4.08 -12.77
CA LEU A 145 -3.00 4.06 -14.14
C LEU A 145 -3.60 5.20 -14.97
N THR A 146 -2.79 5.73 -15.88
CA THR A 146 -3.26 6.70 -16.87
C THR A 146 -4.20 6.03 -17.86
N ARG A 147 -5.26 6.74 -18.26
CA ARG A 147 -6.17 6.28 -19.31
C ARG A 147 -5.41 6.08 -20.63
N SER A 148 -5.24 4.82 -21.03
CA SER A 148 -4.68 4.46 -22.33
C SER A 148 -5.80 4.40 -23.39
N ASN A 149 -5.65 5.16 -24.48
CA ASN A 149 -6.64 5.17 -25.57
C ASN A 149 -6.45 4.02 -26.56
N THR A 150 -5.24 3.45 -26.65
CA THR A 150 -4.88 2.38 -27.61
C THR A 150 -4.57 1.05 -26.93
N GLY A 151 -4.28 1.05 -25.63
CA GLY A 151 -3.90 -0.14 -24.85
C GLY A 151 -4.95 -0.58 -23.83
N CYS A 152 -6.20 -0.15 -23.96
CA CYS A 152 -7.30 -0.53 -23.07
C CYS A 152 -8.38 -1.32 -23.83
N GLY A 153 -8.97 -2.31 -23.17
CA GLY A 153 -10.05 -3.14 -23.69
C GLY A 153 -9.78 -4.63 -23.51
N TYR A 154 -10.75 -5.45 -23.89
CA TYR A 154 -10.59 -6.89 -23.84
C TYR A 154 -9.68 -7.39 -24.96
N MET A 155 -8.93 -8.46 -24.69
CA MET A 155 -8.19 -9.17 -25.72
C MET A 155 -9.16 -9.65 -26.80
N ASP A 156 -8.81 -9.36 -28.05
CA ASP A 156 -9.67 -9.67 -29.17
C ASP A 156 -9.33 -11.05 -29.75
N PHE A 157 -10.03 -12.08 -29.26
CA PHE A 157 -9.90 -13.46 -29.75
C PHE A 157 -10.30 -13.61 -31.22
N PHE A 158 -11.16 -12.72 -31.72
CA PHE A 158 -11.83 -12.85 -33.02
C PHE A 158 -11.89 -11.52 -33.79
N ALA A 159 -10.87 -10.65 -33.66
CA ALA A 159 -10.71 -9.38 -34.37
C ALA A 159 -10.73 -9.49 -35.91
N ALA A 160 -10.92 -10.69 -36.41
CA ALA A 160 -11.09 -11.12 -37.76
C ALA A 160 -12.58 -11.23 -38.12
N LYS A 161 -13.42 -10.26 -37.72
CA LYS A 161 -14.75 -10.09 -38.36
C LYS A 161 -14.63 -9.40 -39.73
N ASP A 162 -13.62 -8.55 -39.92
CA ASP A 162 -13.41 -7.79 -41.16
C ASP A 162 -12.19 -8.23 -41.99
N LEU A 163 -11.35 -9.12 -41.46
CA LEU A 163 -10.35 -9.87 -42.21
C LEU A 163 -10.60 -11.34 -41.88
N GLY A 164 -10.48 -12.28 -42.83
CA GLY A 164 -10.69 -13.71 -42.58
C GLY A 164 -9.88 -14.27 -41.41
N THR A 165 -10.18 -15.52 -41.01
CA THR A 165 -9.50 -16.33 -39.96
C THR A 165 -8.29 -15.67 -39.30
N PRO A 166 -8.28 -15.43 -37.97
CA PRO A 166 -7.17 -14.74 -37.31
C PRO A 166 -5.86 -15.39 -37.72
N SER A 167 -4.93 -14.56 -38.22
CA SER A 167 -3.64 -15.05 -38.69
C SER A 167 -3.00 -15.89 -37.59
N MET A 168 -2.35 -17.00 -37.95
CA MET A 168 -1.70 -17.87 -36.95
C MET A 168 -0.76 -17.06 -36.04
N ALA A 169 -0.14 -16.01 -36.58
CA ALA A 169 0.68 -15.06 -35.84
C ALA A 169 -0.07 -14.35 -34.68
N GLN A 170 -1.31 -13.88 -34.89
CA GLN A 170 -2.11 -13.24 -33.83
C GLN A 170 -2.45 -14.21 -32.70
N ARG A 171 -2.78 -15.47 -33.03
CA ARG A 171 -3.00 -16.53 -32.02
C ARG A 171 -1.73 -16.82 -31.23
N LEU A 172 -0.58 -16.91 -31.91
CA LEU A 172 0.72 -17.10 -31.27
C LEU A 172 1.09 -15.94 -30.33
N HIS A 173 0.83 -14.69 -30.71
CA HIS A 173 1.06 -13.53 -29.84
C HIS A 173 0.20 -13.59 -28.57
N MET A 174 -1.06 -14.01 -28.69
CA MET A 174 -1.94 -14.18 -27.55
C MET A 174 -1.47 -15.31 -26.61
N PHE A 175 -1.12 -16.47 -27.15
CA PHE A 175 -0.55 -17.56 -26.35
C PHE A 175 0.76 -17.15 -25.67
N SER A 176 1.58 -16.31 -26.33
CA SER A 176 2.78 -15.75 -25.70
C SER A 176 2.46 -14.85 -24.51
N ALA A 177 1.37 -14.08 -24.56
CA ALA A 177 0.90 -13.25 -23.46
C ALA A 177 0.42 -14.11 -22.27
N TYR A 178 -0.42 -15.12 -22.52
CA TYR A 178 -0.85 -16.07 -21.49
C TYR A 178 0.33 -16.78 -20.83
N ARG A 179 1.33 -17.20 -21.61
CA ARG A 179 2.56 -17.80 -21.07
C ARG A 179 3.38 -16.83 -20.22
N SER A 180 3.45 -15.55 -20.60
CA SER A 180 4.18 -14.54 -19.82
C SER A 180 3.48 -14.26 -18.49
N ILE A 181 2.14 -14.13 -18.51
CA ILE A 181 1.32 -13.99 -17.31
C ILE A 181 1.55 -15.18 -16.39
N GLU A 182 1.48 -16.39 -16.96
CA GLU A 182 1.67 -17.60 -16.20
C GLU A 182 3.06 -17.70 -15.59
N SER A 183 4.12 -17.33 -16.33
CA SER A 183 5.47 -17.30 -15.79
C SER A 183 5.63 -16.31 -14.63
N GLN A 184 4.94 -15.17 -14.67
CA GLN A 184 4.95 -14.20 -13.58
C GLN A 184 4.10 -14.65 -12.39
N ALA A 185 2.91 -15.20 -12.65
CA ALA A 185 2.02 -15.73 -11.62
C ALA A 185 2.71 -16.87 -10.84
N TYR A 186 3.38 -17.77 -11.55
CA TYR A 186 4.21 -18.82 -10.94
C TYR A 186 5.29 -18.23 -10.02
N ALA A 187 6.11 -17.30 -10.52
CA ALA A 187 7.20 -16.70 -9.74
C ALA A 187 6.68 -15.91 -8.52
N LEU A 188 5.58 -15.19 -8.67
CA LEU A 188 4.95 -14.43 -7.59
C LEU A 188 4.29 -15.32 -6.56
N SER A 189 3.71 -16.45 -6.97
CA SER A 189 3.06 -17.38 -6.03
C SER A 189 4.04 -17.88 -4.97
N GLU A 190 5.25 -18.24 -5.38
CA GLU A 190 6.33 -18.73 -4.52
C GLU A 190 6.94 -17.65 -3.64
N GLN A 191 6.93 -16.39 -4.10
CA GLN A 191 7.51 -15.27 -3.37
C GLN A 191 6.52 -14.63 -2.39
N CYS A 192 5.22 -14.73 -2.67
CA CYS A 192 4.21 -13.90 -2.05
C CYS A 192 3.10 -14.67 -1.33
N TYR A 193 3.04 -15.99 -1.45
CA TYR A 193 2.20 -16.83 -0.60
C TYR A 193 3.06 -17.69 0.33
N SER A 194 2.67 -17.77 1.59
CA SER A 194 3.19 -18.75 2.54
C SER A 194 2.09 -19.75 2.83
N GLY A 195 1.97 -20.77 1.96
CA GLY A 195 0.80 -21.64 1.96
C GLY A 195 -0.43 -20.89 1.47
N SER A 196 -1.45 -20.75 2.32
CA SER A 196 -2.73 -20.15 1.94
C SER A 196 -2.87 -18.65 2.24
N GLU A 197 -1.90 -18.08 2.96
CA GLU A 197 -1.91 -16.67 3.39
C GLU A 197 -0.93 -15.84 2.56
N PRO A 198 -1.36 -14.64 2.08
CA PRO A 198 -0.47 -13.66 1.51
C PRO A 198 0.61 -13.20 2.50
N ILE A 199 1.86 -13.12 2.04
CA ILE A 199 2.95 -12.59 2.86
C ILE A 199 2.82 -11.06 2.88
N PRO A 200 2.77 -10.42 4.08
CA PRO A 200 2.70 -8.97 4.21
C PRO A 200 4.08 -8.36 3.90
N SER A 201 4.44 -8.29 2.63
CA SER A 201 5.69 -7.70 2.14
C SER A 201 5.39 -6.62 1.11
N THR A 202 6.06 -5.47 1.27
CA THR A 202 6.11 -4.39 0.26
C THR A 202 6.70 -4.85 -1.07
N ALA A 203 7.42 -5.97 -1.09
CA ALA A 203 8.14 -6.49 -2.25
C ALA A 203 7.29 -7.38 -3.18
N CYS A 204 5.98 -7.54 -2.91
CA CYS A 204 5.08 -8.33 -3.74
C CYS A 204 4.31 -7.45 -4.72
N PRO A 205 4.77 -7.29 -5.98
CA PRO A 205 4.04 -6.52 -6.96
C PRO A 205 2.78 -7.30 -7.39
N VAL A 206 1.61 -6.73 -7.07
CA VAL A 206 0.31 -7.34 -7.36
C VAL A 206 -0.35 -6.67 -8.55
N PHE A 207 -1.08 -7.45 -9.34
CA PHE A 207 -1.90 -6.96 -10.48
C PHE A 207 -3.23 -6.30 -10.01
N GLY A 208 -3.20 -5.63 -8.87
CA GLY A 208 -4.35 -5.09 -8.16
C GLY A 208 -3.89 -4.31 -6.92
N ARG A 209 -4.61 -4.45 -5.81
CA ARG A 209 -4.22 -3.82 -4.53
C ARG A 209 -3.66 -4.80 -3.52
N ASN A 210 -4.34 -5.93 -3.36
CA ASN A 210 -3.97 -6.98 -2.41
C ASN A 210 -4.07 -8.35 -3.09
N LEU A 211 -3.23 -9.30 -2.66
CA LEU A 211 -3.35 -10.70 -3.05
C LEU A 211 -4.67 -11.29 -2.52
N VAL A 212 -5.15 -12.32 -3.21
CA VAL A 212 -6.39 -13.02 -2.84
C VAL A 212 -6.06 -14.11 -1.84
N PRO A 213 -6.46 -13.98 -0.55
CA PRO A 213 -6.28 -15.07 0.41
C PRO A 213 -7.16 -16.25 0.01
N TRP A 214 -6.74 -17.46 0.38
CA TRP A 214 -7.54 -18.66 0.13
C TRP A 214 -7.40 -19.66 1.29
N LYS A 215 -8.22 -20.71 1.30
CA LYS A 215 -8.21 -21.74 2.34
C LYS A 215 -8.30 -23.14 1.76
N LEU A 216 -7.57 -24.07 2.39
CA LEU A 216 -7.65 -25.50 2.15
C LEU A 216 -8.53 -26.16 3.22
N ILE A 217 -9.46 -27.01 2.79
CA ILE A 217 -10.29 -27.85 3.66
C ILE A 217 -10.10 -29.30 3.23
N THR A 218 -9.68 -30.16 4.15
CA THR A 218 -9.46 -31.59 3.92
C THR A 218 -10.65 -32.42 4.41
N GLY A 219 -10.89 -33.61 3.84
CA GLY A 219 -11.92 -34.53 4.32
C GLY A 219 -13.34 -34.14 3.90
N VAL A 220 -13.47 -33.60 2.69
CA VAL A 220 -14.74 -33.23 2.07
C VAL A 220 -15.24 -34.41 1.22
N ASP A 221 -16.55 -34.51 1.00
CA ASP A 221 -17.12 -35.54 0.13
C ASP A 221 -16.63 -35.40 -1.32
N CYS A 222 -16.33 -36.54 -1.95
CA CYS A 222 -15.90 -36.61 -3.34
C CYS A 222 -17.08 -36.27 -4.28
N PRO A 223 -16.95 -35.28 -5.18
CA PRO A 223 -18.05 -34.81 -6.02
C PRO A 223 -18.31 -35.70 -7.25
N PHE A 224 -17.55 -36.78 -7.43
CA PHE A 224 -17.62 -37.67 -8.59
C PHE A 224 -18.43 -38.95 -8.28
N GLY A 225 -18.60 -39.82 -9.28
CA GLY A 225 -19.31 -41.08 -9.10
C GLY A 225 -18.61 -42.00 -8.07
N ALA A 226 -19.39 -42.74 -7.28
CA ALA A 226 -18.89 -43.57 -6.17
C ALA A 226 -17.76 -44.53 -6.56
N GLU A 227 -17.81 -45.11 -7.77
CA GLU A 227 -16.76 -45.98 -8.31
C GLU A 227 -15.41 -45.28 -8.51
N LEU A 228 -15.42 -43.98 -8.83
CA LEU A 228 -14.22 -43.18 -9.03
C LEU A 228 -13.67 -42.61 -7.71
N CYS A 229 -14.52 -42.53 -6.69
CA CYS A 229 -14.20 -41.95 -5.38
C CYS A 229 -13.77 -42.99 -4.34
N ASP A 230 -13.72 -44.28 -4.68
CA ASP A 230 -13.37 -45.35 -3.74
C ASP A 230 -11.93 -45.18 -3.22
N GLY A 231 -11.79 -44.96 -1.91
CA GLY A 231 -10.52 -44.68 -1.24
C GLY A 231 -9.90 -43.31 -1.55
N ALA A 232 -10.66 -42.37 -2.13
CA ALA A 232 -10.13 -41.11 -2.62
C ALA A 232 -10.02 -40.04 -1.51
N ASP A 233 -8.80 -39.53 -1.30
CA ASP A 233 -8.60 -38.32 -0.51
C ASP A 233 -9.08 -37.10 -1.29
N THR A 234 -9.96 -36.31 -0.67
CA THR A 234 -10.60 -35.14 -1.30
C THR A 234 -10.34 -33.87 -0.50
N VAL A 235 -10.01 -32.80 -1.23
CA VAL A 235 -9.76 -31.46 -0.67
C VAL A 235 -10.62 -30.41 -1.37
N LYS A 236 -11.01 -29.39 -0.62
CA LYS A 236 -11.70 -28.20 -1.14
C LYS A 236 -10.83 -26.96 -0.93
N LEU A 237 -10.60 -26.24 -2.02
CA LEU A 237 -9.91 -24.95 -2.04
C LEU A 237 -10.95 -23.86 -2.22
N THR A 238 -10.94 -22.83 -1.37
CA THR A 238 -11.88 -21.71 -1.45
C THR A 238 -11.14 -20.37 -1.39
N SER A 239 -11.46 -19.45 -2.29
CA SER A 239 -10.94 -18.08 -2.27
C SER A 239 -11.65 -17.18 -1.25
N GLY A 240 -12.82 -17.59 -0.75
CA GLY A 240 -13.77 -16.65 -0.16
C GLY A 240 -14.14 -15.52 -1.12
N ARG A 241 -14.48 -14.35 -0.56
CA ARG A 241 -14.94 -13.18 -1.32
C ARG A 241 -13.77 -12.43 -1.99
N ILE A 242 -13.71 -12.49 -3.31
CA ILE A 242 -12.79 -11.73 -4.14
C ILE A 242 -13.44 -10.43 -4.65
N ASP A 243 -13.24 -9.35 -3.92
CA ASP A 243 -13.77 -8.02 -4.24
C ASP A 243 -13.05 -7.30 -5.43
N SER A 244 -13.83 -6.69 -6.32
CA SER A 244 -13.32 -5.88 -7.46
C SER A 244 -12.47 -4.69 -7.05
N LEU A 245 -12.83 -3.99 -5.98
CA LEU A 245 -12.12 -2.81 -5.51
C LEU A 245 -10.87 -3.23 -4.73
N HIS A 246 -11.03 -4.16 -3.78
CA HIS A 246 -9.97 -4.50 -2.81
C HIS A 246 -8.91 -5.48 -3.35
N HIS A 247 -9.26 -6.40 -4.25
CA HIS A 247 -8.30 -7.37 -4.79
C HIS A 247 -7.93 -7.08 -6.24
N MET A 248 -8.90 -6.78 -7.11
CA MET A 248 -8.64 -6.55 -8.53
C MET A 248 -8.16 -5.13 -8.87
N GLY A 249 -8.24 -4.21 -7.91
CA GLY A 249 -7.80 -2.82 -8.09
C GLY A 249 -8.66 -2.00 -9.05
N ILE A 250 -9.92 -2.39 -9.29
CA ILE A 250 -10.86 -1.60 -10.09
C ILE A 250 -11.39 -0.47 -9.21
N ASN A 251 -10.90 0.75 -9.43
CA ASN A 251 -11.17 1.93 -8.61
C ASN A 251 -12.55 2.53 -8.92
N SER A 252 -13.57 1.98 -8.29
CA SER A 252 -14.96 2.45 -8.35
C SER A 252 -15.52 2.78 -6.97
N GLU A 253 -16.61 3.52 -6.95
CA GLU A 253 -17.39 3.73 -5.73
C GLU A 253 -17.87 2.39 -5.14
N PRO A 254 -17.98 2.26 -3.80
CA PRO A 254 -18.40 1.02 -3.14
C PRO A 254 -19.74 0.48 -3.64
N GLU A 255 -20.67 1.35 -4.04
CA GLU A 255 -22.01 1.00 -4.53
C GLU A 255 -22.00 0.28 -5.89
N HIS A 256 -20.91 0.39 -6.64
CA HIS A 256 -20.75 -0.23 -7.95
C HIS A 256 -19.88 -1.48 -7.91
N THR A 257 -19.41 -1.88 -6.72
CA THR A 257 -18.57 -3.07 -6.59
C THR A 257 -19.35 -4.35 -6.90
N ALA A 258 -18.61 -5.35 -7.35
CA ALA A 258 -19.02 -6.74 -7.48
C ALA A 258 -17.90 -7.63 -6.91
N TYR A 259 -18.22 -8.87 -6.58
CA TYR A 259 -17.25 -9.83 -6.09
C TYR A 259 -17.42 -11.21 -6.72
N LEU A 260 -16.33 -11.97 -6.72
CA LEU A 260 -16.30 -13.37 -7.15
C LEU A 260 -16.10 -14.28 -5.93
N GLU A 261 -16.62 -15.49 -6.03
CA GLU A 261 -16.25 -16.60 -5.15
C GLU A 261 -15.86 -17.79 -6.02
N ILE A 262 -14.69 -18.36 -5.76
CA ILE A 262 -14.16 -19.50 -6.50
C ILE A 262 -13.94 -20.63 -5.50
N GLU A 263 -14.55 -21.77 -5.77
CA GLU A 263 -14.34 -22.99 -5.00
C GLU A 263 -13.96 -24.14 -5.93
N SER A 264 -12.91 -24.87 -5.59
CA SER A 264 -12.46 -26.04 -6.33
C SER A 264 -12.37 -27.23 -5.39
N THR A 265 -13.19 -28.25 -5.65
CA THR A 265 -13.13 -29.53 -4.93
C THR A 265 -12.39 -30.54 -5.79
N CYS A 266 -11.24 -31.00 -5.31
CA CYS A 266 -10.32 -31.87 -6.04
C CYS A 266 -10.18 -33.22 -5.34
N SER A 267 -10.16 -34.28 -6.12
CA SER A 267 -10.03 -35.66 -5.65
C SER A 267 -9.16 -36.48 -6.59
N ILE A 268 -8.47 -37.47 -6.05
CA ILE A 268 -7.65 -38.42 -6.82
C ILE A 268 -8.54 -39.61 -7.18
N LEU A 269 -8.78 -39.79 -8.48
CA LEU A 269 -9.76 -40.77 -8.95
C LEU A 269 -9.16 -42.18 -9.00
N ASN A 270 -9.96 -43.15 -8.56
CA ASN A 270 -9.68 -44.56 -8.80
C ASN A 270 -10.06 -44.92 -10.24
N ILE A 271 -9.05 -45.02 -11.10
CA ILE A 271 -9.23 -45.29 -12.54
C ILE A 271 -9.08 -46.77 -12.92
N THR A 272 -8.86 -47.67 -11.95
CA THR A 272 -8.50 -49.08 -12.21
C THR A 272 -9.52 -49.82 -13.08
N SER A 273 -10.82 -49.57 -12.87
CA SER A 273 -11.92 -50.17 -13.65
C SER A 273 -12.09 -49.55 -15.04
N ARG A 274 -11.46 -48.39 -15.31
CA ARG A 274 -11.63 -47.61 -16.54
C ARG A 274 -10.35 -47.44 -17.37
N LEU A 275 -9.24 -48.01 -16.87
CA LEU A 275 -7.96 -48.08 -17.54
C LEU A 275 -7.90 -49.32 -18.44
N LYS A 276 -7.54 -49.11 -19.72
CA LYS A 276 -7.26 -50.18 -20.68
C LYS A 276 -5.85 -50.00 -21.21
N GLU A 277 -5.02 -51.02 -21.03
CA GLU A 277 -3.66 -51.08 -21.59
C GLU A 277 -3.64 -52.05 -22.77
N GLY A 278 -2.95 -51.69 -23.85
CA GLY A 278 -2.84 -52.54 -25.03
C GLY A 278 -2.26 -51.83 -26.24
N THR A 279 -1.99 -52.57 -27.32
CA THR A 279 -1.60 -51.96 -28.60
C THR A 279 -2.75 -51.14 -29.17
N LEU A 280 -2.46 -50.16 -30.02
CA LEU A 280 -3.48 -49.34 -30.67
C LEU A 280 -4.56 -50.19 -31.37
N SER A 281 -4.16 -51.31 -31.98
CA SER A 281 -5.03 -52.31 -32.58
C SER A 281 -6.01 -52.98 -31.60
N SER A 282 -5.60 -53.19 -30.34
CA SER A 282 -6.40 -53.84 -29.30
C SER A 282 -7.41 -52.91 -28.60
N ILE A 283 -7.14 -51.60 -28.59
CA ILE A 283 -7.98 -50.59 -27.93
C ILE A 283 -9.07 -50.03 -28.88
N ARG A 284 -8.91 -50.20 -30.20
CA ARG A 284 -9.87 -49.70 -31.22
C ARG A 284 -11.25 -50.37 -31.12
N SER A 285 -12.30 -49.55 -31.15
CA SER A 285 -13.69 -49.96 -31.39
C SER A 285 -14.20 -49.28 -32.66
N SER A 286 -14.47 -50.09 -33.69
CA SER A 286 -14.99 -49.73 -35.03
C SER A 286 -13.97 -49.25 -36.09
N THR A 287 -14.09 -49.85 -37.27
CA THR A 287 -13.16 -49.74 -38.42
C THR A 287 -13.34 -48.50 -39.29
N ALA A 288 -14.34 -47.64 -39.02
CA ALA A 288 -14.60 -46.44 -39.81
C ALA A 288 -13.67 -45.26 -39.45
N ASP A 289 -13.27 -45.18 -38.17
CA ASP A 289 -12.46 -44.10 -37.61
C ASP A 289 -10.94 -44.27 -37.81
N ALA A 290 -10.52 -45.49 -38.14
CA ALA A 290 -9.12 -45.87 -38.37
C ALA A 290 -8.40 -45.05 -39.46
N LYS A 291 -9.14 -44.44 -40.39
CA LYS A 291 -8.58 -43.66 -41.51
C LYS A 291 -8.09 -42.26 -41.11
N ASN A 292 -8.57 -41.69 -40.00
CA ASN A 292 -8.23 -40.31 -39.61
C ASN A 292 -6.99 -40.19 -38.70
N ILE A 293 -6.45 -41.32 -38.20
CA ILE A 293 -5.31 -41.35 -37.26
C ILE A 293 -4.07 -42.04 -37.85
N GLY A 294 -3.88 -41.98 -39.17
CA GLY A 294 -2.79 -42.69 -39.89
C GLY A 294 -1.35 -42.36 -39.47
N TYR A 295 -1.15 -41.45 -38.50
CA TYR A 295 0.15 -41.06 -37.94
C TYR A 295 0.52 -41.80 -36.64
N MET A 296 -0.40 -42.54 -36.01
CA MET A 296 -0.10 -43.31 -34.78
C MET A 296 0.26 -44.76 -35.15
N ASN A 297 1.52 -45.14 -34.94
CA ASN A 297 2.01 -46.52 -35.08
C ASN A 297 1.29 -47.47 -34.10
N ASP A 298 1.39 -48.80 -34.29
CA ASP A 298 0.79 -49.81 -33.38
C ASP A 298 1.55 -49.95 -32.04
N TRP A 299 1.85 -48.81 -31.42
CA TRP A 299 2.49 -48.71 -30.12
C TRP A 299 1.57 -49.19 -29.00
N TYR A 300 2.16 -49.45 -27.85
CA TYR A 300 1.44 -49.76 -26.63
C TYR A 300 0.87 -48.46 -26.05
N PHE A 301 -0.40 -48.45 -25.66
CA PHE A 301 -1.09 -47.29 -25.11
C PHE A 301 -1.73 -47.64 -23.77
N SER A 302 -1.77 -46.65 -22.88
CA SER A 302 -2.73 -46.60 -21.78
C SER A 302 -3.86 -45.67 -22.17
N SER A 303 -5.08 -46.21 -22.23
CA SER A 303 -6.29 -45.44 -22.47
C SER A 303 -7.19 -45.41 -21.24
N ILE A 304 -7.80 -44.28 -20.95
CA ILE A 304 -8.71 -44.09 -19.81
C ILE A 304 -10.06 -43.59 -20.36
N ASP A 305 -11.14 -44.22 -19.92
CA ASP A 305 -12.52 -43.85 -20.26
C ASP A 305 -13.23 -43.14 -19.08
N LEU A 306 -13.21 -41.81 -19.09
CA LEU A 306 -13.92 -40.93 -18.17
C LEU A 306 -15.12 -40.21 -18.83
N GLY A 307 -15.47 -40.58 -20.07
CA GLY A 307 -16.49 -39.91 -20.88
C GLY A 307 -16.14 -39.82 -22.37
N PRO A 308 -17.13 -39.52 -23.23
CA PRO A 308 -16.95 -39.47 -24.68
C PRO A 308 -16.02 -38.33 -25.11
N SER A 309 -15.03 -38.63 -25.95
CA SER A 309 -14.17 -37.64 -26.61
C SER A 309 -14.66 -37.37 -28.03
N THR A 310 -14.71 -36.11 -28.45
CA THR A 310 -14.97 -35.72 -29.85
C THR A 310 -13.68 -35.61 -30.69
N LEU A 311 -12.51 -35.74 -30.08
CA LEU A 311 -11.20 -35.46 -30.67
C LEU A 311 -10.37 -36.74 -30.84
N ILE A 312 -10.55 -37.70 -29.93
CA ILE A 312 -10.01 -39.04 -30.07
C ILE A 312 -11.13 -39.90 -30.64
N PRO A 313 -10.99 -40.47 -31.85
CA PRO A 313 -12.03 -41.29 -32.45
C PRO A 313 -11.89 -42.74 -31.92
N MET A 314 -11.93 -42.85 -30.59
CA MET A 314 -11.91 -44.07 -29.79
C MET A 314 -12.86 -43.85 -28.60
N ASN A 315 -13.39 -44.93 -28.03
CA ASN A 315 -14.23 -44.87 -26.83
C ASN A 315 -13.36 -44.73 -25.57
N SER A 316 -12.58 -43.65 -25.53
CA SER A 316 -11.65 -43.30 -24.45
C SER A 316 -11.51 -41.77 -24.39
N THR A 317 -11.43 -41.23 -23.17
CA THR A 317 -11.23 -39.81 -22.92
C THR A 317 -9.79 -39.39 -23.11
N TYR A 318 -8.85 -40.25 -22.68
CA TYR A 318 -7.41 -40.02 -22.80
C TYR A 318 -6.73 -41.27 -23.36
N ALA A 319 -5.72 -41.08 -24.20
CA ALA A 319 -4.86 -42.15 -24.70
C ALA A 319 -3.41 -41.65 -24.72
N ILE A 320 -2.53 -42.34 -24.00
CA ILE A 320 -1.12 -41.97 -23.84
C ILE A 320 -0.26 -43.12 -24.37
N PRO A 321 0.60 -42.89 -25.38
CA PRO A 321 1.52 -43.90 -25.84
C PRO A 321 2.57 -44.18 -24.76
N GLN A 322 2.77 -45.46 -24.45
CA GLN A 322 3.86 -45.93 -23.62
C GLN A 322 5.08 -46.18 -24.53
N PHE A 323 6.03 -45.25 -24.51
CA PHE A 323 7.30 -45.40 -25.25
C PHE A 323 8.22 -46.45 -24.64
N VAL A 324 8.01 -46.82 -23.38
CA VAL A 324 8.71 -47.87 -22.63
C VAL A 324 7.65 -48.55 -21.77
N ASN A 325 7.63 -49.89 -21.73
CA ASN A 325 6.78 -50.61 -20.80
C ASN A 325 7.23 -50.24 -19.38
N TRP A 326 6.42 -49.49 -18.64
CA TRP A 326 6.80 -48.99 -17.32
C TRP A 326 7.11 -50.13 -16.32
N LYS A 327 6.64 -51.34 -16.62
CA LYS A 327 6.92 -52.58 -15.89
C LYS A 327 8.31 -53.16 -16.18
N ASP A 328 8.90 -52.86 -17.35
CA ASP A 328 10.23 -53.31 -17.75
C ASP A 328 11.23 -52.18 -17.53
N GLY A 329 11.84 -52.13 -16.34
CA GLY A 329 12.84 -51.12 -15.95
C GLY A 329 14.15 -51.10 -16.78
N SER A 330 14.17 -51.66 -17.99
CA SER A 330 15.32 -51.69 -18.91
C SER A 330 15.26 -50.52 -19.88
N ALA A 331 15.88 -49.40 -19.52
CA ALA A 331 16.08 -48.27 -20.43
C ALA A 331 17.25 -48.56 -21.38
N ASN A 332 16.96 -48.77 -22.67
CA ASN A 332 17.98 -48.74 -23.72
C ASN A 332 17.43 -48.08 -24.99
N THR A 333 16.88 -46.88 -24.86
CA THR A 333 16.53 -46.05 -26.03
C THR A 333 16.67 -44.57 -25.72
N THR A 334 17.78 -44.01 -26.22
CA THR A 334 17.86 -42.63 -26.70
C THR A 334 16.87 -42.47 -27.86
N LEU A 335 15.63 -42.11 -27.58
CA LEU A 335 14.68 -41.68 -28.59
C LEU A 335 14.07 -40.36 -28.17
N GLY A 336 14.27 -39.38 -29.04
CA GLY A 336 13.96 -37.98 -28.82
C GLY A 336 12.49 -37.75 -28.51
N SER A 337 12.27 -36.61 -27.86
CA SER A 337 11.02 -35.90 -27.67
C SER A 337 9.99 -36.08 -28.80
N GLU A 338 9.22 -37.16 -28.80
CA GLU A 338 7.94 -37.18 -29.47
C GLU A 338 6.86 -36.78 -28.47
N GLN A 339 6.37 -35.58 -28.73
CA GLN A 339 5.59 -34.74 -27.84
C GLN A 339 4.13 -35.21 -27.83
N ILE A 340 3.60 -35.61 -26.68
CA ILE A 340 2.19 -35.94 -26.54
C ILE A 340 1.41 -34.67 -26.23
N SER A 341 0.36 -34.41 -27.02
CA SER A 341 -0.58 -33.32 -26.83
C SER A 341 -1.61 -33.67 -25.75
N LEU A 342 -1.75 -32.85 -24.72
CA LEU A 342 -3.00 -32.80 -23.96
C LEU A 342 -4.00 -31.96 -24.73
N VAL A 343 -5.16 -32.54 -25.01
CA VAL A 343 -6.31 -31.81 -25.56
C VAL A 343 -7.34 -31.68 -24.45
N ASP A 344 -7.72 -30.44 -24.17
CA ASP A 344 -8.65 -30.07 -23.12
C ASP A 344 -10.09 -30.43 -23.53
N PHE A 345 -10.84 -31.07 -22.63
CA PHE A 345 -12.28 -31.28 -22.76
C PHE A 345 -12.97 -30.58 -21.61
N ASP A 346 -13.49 -29.40 -21.91
CA ASP A 346 -14.46 -28.74 -21.05
C ASP A 346 -15.75 -29.58 -21.04
N SER A 347 -16.28 -29.86 -19.85
CA SER A 347 -17.31 -30.86 -19.59
C SER A 347 -18.71 -30.43 -20.05
N THR A 348 -18.88 -30.14 -21.34
CA THR A 348 -20.20 -29.96 -21.95
C THR A 348 -20.56 -31.20 -22.75
N VAL A 349 -21.36 -32.05 -22.11
CA VAL A 349 -22.14 -33.08 -22.81
C VAL A 349 -23.02 -32.35 -23.85
N GLY A 350 -22.59 -32.41 -25.11
CA GLY A 350 -23.43 -32.10 -26.26
C GLY A 350 -23.26 -30.71 -26.86
N ALA A 351 -22.20 -30.50 -27.64
CA ALA A 351 -22.28 -29.63 -28.83
C ALA A 351 -21.18 -29.99 -29.83
N SER A 352 -21.62 -30.50 -30.98
CA SER A 352 -20.83 -30.61 -32.20
C SER A 352 -20.16 -29.28 -32.54
N SER A 353 -18.83 -29.25 -32.63
CA SER A 353 -18.15 -28.43 -33.64
C SER A 353 -16.73 -28.90 -33.89
N THR A 354 -16.47 -29.11 -35.17
CA THR A 354 -15.21 -29.41 -35.85
C THR A 354 -14.21 -28.26 -35.74
N LEU A 355 -12.91 -28.52 -35.48
CA LEU A 355 -11.81 -27.89 -36.25
C LEU A 355 -10.42 -28.45 -35.95
N TRP A 356 -9.67 -28.55 -37.05
CA TRP A 356 -8.30 -29.00 -37.21
C TRP A 356 -7.31 -27.85 -36.96
N GLY A 357 -6.11 -28.16 -36.47
CA GLY A 357 -4.99 -27.21 -36.53
C GLY A 357 -3.89 -27.46 -35.51
N THR A 358 -2.81 -28.05 -35.99
CA THR A 358 -1.54 -28.37 -35.32
C THR A 358 -0.89 -27.17 -34.62
N ASP A 359 -0.72 -27.26 -33.30
CA ASP A 359 0.42 -26.64 -32.60
C ASP A 359 0.75 -27.50 -31.37
N VAL A 360 1.71 -28.40 -31.57
CA VAL A 360 2.09 -29.50 -30.67
C VAL A 360 3.12 -28.96 -29.69
N ARG A 361 2.77 -28.88 -28.41
CA ARG A 361 3.72 -28.66 -27.32
C ARG A 361 3.45 -29.68 -26.22
N SER A 362 4.47 -30.50 -26.00
CA SER A 362 4.53 -31.69 -25.16
C SER A 362 4.02 -31.48 -23.74
N PHE A 363 2.93 -32.16 -23.41
CA PHE A 363 2.82 -32.77 -22.10
C PHE A 363 3.58 -34.09 -22.17
N THR A 364 4.69 -34.18 -21.45
CA THR A 364 5.06 -35.48 -20.92
C THR A 364 4.12 -35.66 -19.73
N PRO A 365 3.14 -36.60 -19.75
CA PRO A 365 2.63 -37.10 -18.48
C PRO A 365 3.87 -37.43 -17.67
N ILE A 366 3.95 -36.97 -16.41
CA ILE A 366 5.07 -37.33 -15.53
C ILE A 366 5.26 -38.82 -15.75
N PRO A 367 6.32 -39.25 -16.47
CA PRO A 367 6.47 -40.65 -16.78
C PRO A 367 6.53 -41.33 -15.44
N ALA A 368 6.04 -42.55 -15.36
CA ALA A 368 6.24 -43.40 -14.21
C ALA A 368 7.64 -43.17 -13.56
N LEU A 369 7.71 -42.35 -12.51
CA LEU A 369 8.99 -41.88 -11.98
C LEU A 369 9.49 -42.95 -11.00
N ASN A 370 10.76 -43.29 -11.14
CA ASN A 370 11.43 -44.16 -10.19
C ASN A 370 11.89 -43.33 -8.99
N HIS A 371 11.55 -43.76 -7.79
CA HIS A 371 11.90 -43.08 -6.55
C HIS A 371 12.91 -43.90 -5.73
N PRO A 372 13.89 -43.28 -5.04
CA PRO A 372 14.83 -43.98 -4.17
C PRO A 372 14.14 -44.53 -2.90
N ASP A 373 13.06 -43.88 -2.47
CA ASP A 373 12.26 -44.24 -1.30
C ASP A 373 10.82 -44.55 -1.73
N SER A 374 10.08 -45.33 -0.94
CA SER A 374 8.66 -45.56 -1.18
C SER A 374 7.85 -44.27 -1.02
N VAL A 375 7.11 -43.88 -2.05
CA VAL A 375 6.28 -42.67 -2.04
C VAL A 375 4.82 -43.03 -1.80
N HIS A 376 4.25 -42.48 -0.73
CA HIS A 376 2.86 -42.71 -0.32
C HIS A 376 1.91 -41.57 -0.71
N SER A 377 2.37 -40.58 -1.48
CA SER A 377 1.47 -39.54 -1.97
C SER A 377 0.50 -40.13 -3.00
N PRO A 378 -0.83 -40.05 -2.83
CA PRO A 378 -1.75 -40.82 -3.68
C PRO A 378 -1.67 -40.45 -5.17
N TRP A 379 -1.30 -39.22 -5.52
CA TRP A 379 -1.13 -38.80 -6.92
C TRP A 379 0.22 -39.25 -7.53
N PHE A 380 1.22 -39.48 -6.68
CA PHE A 380 2.58 -39.87 -7.05
C PHE A 380 2.96 -41.23 -6.46
N ALA A 381 1.98 -42.13 -6.27
CA ALA A 381 2.16 -43.33 -5.48
C ALA A 381 3.15 -44.30 -6.14
N ALA A 382 4.26 -44.58 -5.45
CA ALA A 382 5.32 -45.48 -5.90
C ALA A 382 5.78 -46.38 -4.76
N THR A 383 5.23 -47.59 -4.72
CA THR A 383 5.48 -48.57 -3.65
C THR A 383 5.95 -49.93 -4.15
N GLN A 384 5.94 -50.15 -5.47
CA GLN A 384 6.40 -51.40 -6.06
C GLN A 384 7.93 -51.38 -6.17
N PRO A 385 8.67 -52.40 -5.71
CA PRO A 385 10.12 -52.41 -5.87
C PRO A 385 10.50 -52.50 -7.35
N ALA A 386 11.42 -51.65 -7.78
CA ALA A 386 11.95 -51.67 -9.15
C ALA A 386 12.98 -52.79 -9.34
N PRO A 387 13.26 -53.20 -10.60
CA PRO A 387 14.34 -54.14 -10.91
C PRO A 387 15.73 -53.61 -10.51
N VAL A 388 15.88 -52.30 -10.32
CA VAL A 388 17.09 -51.66 -9.83
C VAL A 388 17.02 -51.57 -8.30
N GLU A 389 18.04 -52.10 -7.62
CA GLU A 389 18.11 -52.14 -6.15
C GLU A 389 18.03 -50.72 -5.55
N GLY A 390 17.14 -50.54 -4.58
CA GLY A 390 16.92 -49.25 -3.92
C GLY A 390 16.09 -48.25 -4.73
N MET A 391 15.31 -48.70 -5.73
CA MET A 391 14.31 -47.87 -6.41
C MET A 391 12.90 -48.48 -6.32
N TYR A 392 11.90 -47.62 -6.40
CA TYR A 392 10.48 -47.95 -6.41
C TYR A 392 9.83 -47.46 -7.70
N LEU A 393 9.06 -48.35 -8.34
CA LEU A 393 8.18 -48.07 -9.47
C LEU A 393 6.82 -47.52 -8.98
N PRO A 394 6.17 -46.69 -9.80
CA PRO A 394 4.82 -46.23 -9.54
C PRO A 394 3.81 -47.38 -9.55
N ASN A 395 2.70 -47.20 -8.85
CA ASN A 395 1.70 -48.25 -8.71
C ASN A 395 0.79 -48.41 -9.94
N SER A 396 0.70 -47.36 -10.77
CA SER A 396 -0.13 -47.28 -11.97
C SER A 396 0.62 -46.50 -13.05
N PRO A 397 0.45 -46.81 -14.35
CA PRO A 397 1.01 -46.02 -15.44
C PRO A 397 0.51 -44.57 -15.45
N LEU A 398 -0.70 -44.34 -14.91
CA LEU A 398 -1.39 -43.06 -14.91
C LEU A 398 -2.10 -42.86 -13.58
N SER A 399 -2.09 -41.62 -13.09
CA SER A 399 -2.91 -41.18 -11.96
C SER A 399 -3.68 -39.94 -12.38
N VAL A 400 -4.99 -39.93 -12.10
CA VAL A 400 -5.88 -38.84 -12.49
C VAL A 400 -6.29 -38.04 -11.25
N LEU A 401 -5.95 -36.76 -11.27
CA LEU A 401 -6.49 -35.77 -10.35
C LEU A 401 -7.63 -35.05 -11.08
N ALA A 402 -8.82 -35.03 -10.48
CA ALA A 402 -9.97 -34.34 -11.05
C ALA A 402 -10.49 -33.28 -10.07
N CYS A 403 -10.87 -32.12 -10.60
CA CYS A 403 -11.41 -31.02 -9.82
C CYS A 403 -12.75 -30.55 -10.40
N THR A 404 -13.72 -30.28 -9.53
CA THR A 404 -14.93 -29.54 -9.88
C THR A 404 -14.78 -28.11 -9.39
N THR A 405 -14.75 -27.15 -10.31
CA THR A 405 -14.62 -25.72 -9.98
C THR A 405 -15.96 -25.01 -10.14
N THR A 406 -16.45 -24.42 -9.07
CA THR A 406 -17.61 -23.53 -9.07
C THR A 406 -17.14 -22.08 -8.98
N ARG A 407 -17.73 -21.22 -9.81
CA ARG A 407 -17.44 -19.78 -9.84
C ARG A 407 -18.75 -19.03 -9.68
N LEU A 408 -18.85 -18.19 -8.67
CA LEU A 408 -20.03 -17.36 -8.42
C LEU A 408 -19.68 -15.90 -8.65
N LEU A 409 -20.49 -15.21 -9.44
CA LEU A 409 -20.47 -13.75 -9.55
C LEU A 409 -21.59 -13.19 -8.69
N CYS A 410 -21.23 -12.34 -7.74
CA CYS A 410 -22.16 -11.83 -6.76
C CYS A 410 -22.18 -10.30 -6.73
N LEU A 411 -23.38 -9.77 -6.49
CA LEU A 411 -23.60 -8.35 -6.24
C LEU A 411 -23.80 -8.10 -4.73
N PRO A 412 -23.31 -6.96 -4.20
CA PRO A 412 -23.45 -6.59 -2.80
C PRO A 412 -24.86 -6.06 -2.47
N THR A 413 -25.90 -6.82 -2.82
CA THR A 413 -27.30 -6.56 -2.42
C THR A 413 -27.58 -7.16 -1.05
N SER A 414 -28.67 -6.74 -0.40
CA SER A 414 -29.14 -7.31 0.87
C SER A 414 -30.50 -8.00 0.65
N PRO A 415 -30.56 -9.35 0.49
CA PRO A 415 -29.47 -10.35 0.52
C PRO A 415 -28.60 -10.35 -0.77
N PRO A 416 -27.38 -10.92 -0.73
CA PRO A 416 -26.50 -10.95 -1.89
C PRO A 416 -27.08 -11.82 -3.01
N THR A 417 -27.13 -11.27 -4.23
CA THR A 417 -27.58 -12.00 -5.41
C THR A 417 -26.38 -12.54 -6.17
N CYS A 418 -26.29 -13.86 -6.31
CA CYS A 418 -25.19 -14.54 -6.99
C CYS A 418 -25.70 -15.37 -8.18
N ILE A 419 -24.87 -15.47 -9.22
CA ILE A 419 -25.10 -16.39 -10.34
C ILE A 419 -23.86 -17.26 -10.57
N PRO A 420 -24.04 -18.52 -11.00
CA PRO A 420 -22.93 -19.34 -11.45
C PRO A 420 -22.38 -18.83 -12.79
N LEU A 421 -21.06 -18.78 -12.89
CA LEU A 421 -20.34 -18.55 -14.12
C LEU A 421 -19.89 -19.89 -14.70
N PHE A 422 -20.15 -20.08 -15.98
CA PHE A 422 -19.67 -21.24 -16.73
C PHE A 422 -18.68 -20.76 -17.79
N PRO A 423 -17.54 -21.44 -17.97
CA PRO A 423 -16.71 -21.25 -19.14
C PRO A 423 -17.55 -21.58 -20.39
N ASP A 424 -17.44 -20.77 -21.44
CA ASP A 424 -18.04 -21.07 -22.74
C ASP A 424 -16.91 -21.09 -23.79
N PRO A 425 -16.44 -22.27 -24.24
CA PRO A 425 -15.34 -22.39 -25.18
C PRO A 425 -15.67 -21.88 -26.60
N GLY A 426 -16.93 -21.51 -26.87
CA GLY A 426 -17.38 -21.01 -28.18
C GLY A 426 -17.86 -19.56 -28.20
N ARG A 427 -17.96 -18.88 -27.05
CA ARG A 427 -18.43 -17.49 -26.96
C ARG A 427 -17.48 -16.63 -26.15
N THR A 428 -17.44 -15.34 -26.46
CA THR A 428 -16.89 -14.36 -25.53
C THR A 428 -17.61 -14.52 -24.19
N PRO A 429 -16.90 -14.84 -23.09
CA PRO A 429 -17.55 -15.06 -21.81
C PRO A 429 -18.34 -13.81 -21.46
N SER A 430 -19.66 -13.97 -21.40
CA SER A 430 -20.57 -12.90 -21.05
C SER A 430 -21.49 -13.39 -19.96
N ILE A 431 -21.88 -12.48 -19.09
CA ILE A 431 -22.95 -12.72 -18.12
C ILE A 431 -24.14 -13.27 -18.93
N PRO A 432 -24.68 -14.46 -18.60
CA PRO A 432 -25.72 -15.08 -19.42
C PRO A 432 -26.82 -14.07 -19.71
N ALA A 433 -27.23 -13.92 -20.98
CA ALA A 433 -28.24 -12.92 -21.35
C ALA A 433 -29.58 -13.09 -20.59
N ASN A 434 -29.83 -14.30 -20.08
CA ASN A 434 -31.01 -14.67 -19.30
C ASN A 434 -30.80 -14.50 -17.78
N ALA A 435 -29.61 -14.12 -17.32
CA ALA A 435 -29.32 -13.88 -15.91
C ALA A 435 -29.90 -12.53 -15.50
N SER A 436 -31.00 -12.56 -14.73
CA SER A 436 -31.63 -11.37 -14.16
C SER A 436 -30.88 -10.89 -12.92
N LEU A 437 -29.64 -10.39 -13.10
CA LEU A 437 -28.91 -9.72 -12.03
C LEU A 437 -29.43 -8.28 -11.84
N PRO A 438 -29.81 -7.87 -10.62
CA PRO A 438 -30.32 -6.53 -10.34
C PRO A 438 -29.16 -5.52 -10.24
N PHE A 439 -28.55 -5.19 -11.39
CA PHE A 439 -27.49 -4.19 -11.43
C PHE A 439 -28.02 -2.81 -11.03
N SER A 440 -27.35 -2.15 -10.09
CA SER A 440 -27.68 -0.79 -9.65
C SER A 440 -27.36 0.26 -10.71
N SER A 441 -26.32 0.04 -11.52
CA SER A 441 -25.82 0.98 -12.53
C SER A 441 -25.16 0.27 -13.72
N PRO A 442 -25.02 0.93 -14.89
CA PRO A 442 -24.22 0.42 -16.00
C PRO A 442 -22.73 0.24 -15.61
N LEU A 443 -22.21 1.04 -14.67
CA LEU A 443 -20.86 0.86 -14.15
C LEU A 443 -20.72 -0.48 -13.43
N GLN A 444 -21.66 -0.83 -12.55
CA GLN A 444 -21.62 -2.12 -11.84
C GLN A 444 -21.67 -3.30 -12.81
N ARG A 445 -22.49 -3.21 -13.87
CA ARG A 445 -22.52 -4.21 -14.95
C ARG A 445 -21.17 -4.33 -15.66
N SER A 446 -20.51 -3.20 -15.94
CA SER A 446 -19.21 -3.19 -16.61
C SER A 446 -18.10 -3.86 -15.78
N ILE A 447 -18.09 -3.63 -14.46
CA ILE A 447 -17.18 -4.25 -13.49
C ILE A 447 -17.45 -5.75 -13.42
N ALA A 448 -18.72 -6.12 -13.23
CA ALA A 448 -19.15 -7.51 -13.16
C ALA A 448 -18.80 -8.29 -14.43
N THR A 449 -18.92 -7.67 -15.61
CA THR A 449 -18.53 -8.27 -16.90
C THR A 449 -17.01 -8.50 -16.96
N ARG A 450 -16.21 -7.53 -16.51
CA ARG A 450 -14.74 -7.65 -16.46
C ARG A 450 -14.31 -8.77 -15.53
N LEU A 451 -14.93 -8.87 -14.34
CA LEU A 451 -14.70 -9.97 -13.40
C LEU A 451 -15.10 -11.33 -13.99
N ALA A 452 -16.29 -11.41 -14.59
CA ALA A 452 -16.80 -12.66 -15.16
C ALA A 452 -15.88 -13.19 -16.25
N ARG A 453 -15.37 -12.29 -17.11
CA ARG A 453 -14.43 -12.65 -18.16
C ARG A 453 -13.08 -13.09 -17.60
N ALA A 454 -12.54 -12.36 -16.63
CA ALA A 454 -11.30 -12.79 -15.97
C ALA A 454 -11.46 -14.18 -15.32
N ALA A 455 -12.58 -14.43 -14.63
CA ALA A 455 -12.84 -15.70 -13.94
C ALA A 455 -13.03 -16.90 -14.88
N THR A 456 -13.57 -16.66 -16.08
CA THR A 456 -13.80 -17.70 -17.10
C THR A 456 -12.57 -17.94 -17.96
N ASP A 457 -11.69 -16.95 -18.11
CA ASP A 457 -10.41 -17.05 -18.81
C ASP A 457 -9.30 -17.69 -17.93
N THR A 458 -9.57 -18.02 -16.67
CA THR A 458 -8.60 -18.61 -15.73
C THR A 458 -9.12 -19.86 -15.01
N ASP A 459 -8.36 -20.95 -15.05
CA ASP A 459 -8.56 -22.20 -14.29
C ASP A 459 -7.24 -22.71 -13.70
N ILE A 460 -7.32 -23.53 -12.64
CA ILE A 460 -6.18 -24.23 -12.04
C ILE A 460 -5.41 -25.02 -13.11
N PHE A 461 -6.14 -25.62 -14.05
CA PHE A 461 -5.55 -26.40 -15.15
C PHE A 461 -4.75 -25.55 -16.14
N ASP A 462 -5.01 -24.24 -16.25
CA ASP A 462 -4.32 -23.38 -17.20
C ASP A 462 -2.82 -23.31 -16.96
N SER A 463 -2.40 -23.46 -15.70
CA SER A 463 -0.99 -23.51 -15.31
C SER A 463 -0.29 -24.71 -15.97
N VAL A 464 -0.94 -25.88 -15.88
CA VAL A 464 -0.46 -27.12 -16.52
C VAL A 464 -0.54 -27.01 -18.04
N ARG A 465 -1.59 -26.42 -18.60
CA ARG A 465 -1.73 -26.19 -20.05
C ARG A 465 -0.62 -25.30 -20.62
N ASN A 466 -0.26 -24.23 -19.91
CA ASN A 466 0.66 -23.21 -20.41
C ASN A 466 2.14 -23.54 -20.14
N ARG A 467 2.47 -24.20 -19.01
CA ARG A 467 3.85 -24.57 -18.63
C ARG A 467 4.18 -26.05 -18.82
N GLY A 468 3.19 -26.92 -18.98
CA GLY A 468 3.40 -28.37 -18.99
C GLY A 468 3.80 -28.90 -17.60
N ALA A 469 4.69 -29.89 -17.57
CA ALA A 469 5.16 -30.50 -16.33
C ALA A 469 5.86 -29.51 -15.39
N ASP A 470 6.51 -28.47 -15.92
CA ASP A 470 7.19 -27.42 -15.15
C ASP A 470 6.23 -26.54 -14.31
N ALA A 471 4.92 -26.76 -14.41
CA ALA A 471 3.93 -26.19 -13.49
C ALA A 471 3.98 -26.82 -12.09
N LEU A 472 4.49 -28.06 -11.97
CA LEU A 472 4.47 -28.84 -10.75
C LEU A 472 5.77 -28.68 -9.95
N LEU A 473 5.67 -28.60 -8.64
CA LEU A 473 6.80 -28.51 -7.71
C LEU A 473 7.65 -29.78 -7.75
N ALA A 474 7.02 -30.95 -7.89
CA ALA A 474 7.68 -32.25 -7.98
C ALA A 474 8.64 -32.36 -9.17
N CYS A 475 8.39 -31.62 -10.27
CA CYS A 475 9.28 -31.60 -11.42
C CYS A 475 10.65 -30.95 -11.13
N ARG A 476 10.76 -30.11 -10.10
CA ARG A 476 12.06 -29.57 -9.65
C ARG A 476 12.94 -30.64 -8.99
N LEU A 477 12.31 -31.71 -8.53
CA LEU A 477 12.92 -32.81 -7.80
C LEU A 477 13.18 -34.03 -8.69
N SER A 478 12.77 -33.96 -9.96
CA SER A 478 12.92 -35.04 -10.92
C SER A 478 13.95 -34.72 -12.01
N ARG A 479 14.54 -35.78 -12.56
CA ARG A 479 15.44 -35.74 -13.71
C ARG A 479 15.26 -37.01 -14.54
N VAL A 480 14.98 -36.85 -15.83
CA VAL A 480 14.73 -37.95 -16.77
C VAL A 480 13.54 -38.81 -16.29
N GLN A 481 13.77 -40.01 -15.77
CA GLN A 481 12.74 -40.95 -15.30
C GLN A 481 12.85 -41.20 -13.79
N SER A 482 13.60 -40.38 -13.06
CA SER A 482 13.81 -40.57 -11.63
C SER A 482 13.51 -39.28 -10.86
N SER A 483 13.06 -39.42 -9.62
CA SER A 483 12.83 -38.30 -8.70
C SER A 483 13.26 -38.69 -7.31
N ILE A 484 13.66 -37.73 -6.49
CA ILE A 484 13.91 -37.99 -5.08
C ILE A 484 12.59 -38.34 -4.34
N GLY A 485 12.70 -38.80 -3.10
CA GLY A 485 11.52 -39.08 -2.28
C GLY A 485 10.62 -37.85 -2.13
N LEU A 486 9.31 -38.05 -2.35
CA LEU A 486 8.27 -37.04 -2.17
C LEU A 486 7.54 -37.27 -0.85
N SER A 487 7.07 -36.19 -0.22
CA SER A 487 6.26 -36.31 1.00
C SER A 487 4.85 -36.82 0.69
N ALA A 488 4.18 -37.44 1.67
CA ALA A 488 2.83 -37.99 1.48
C ALA A 488 1.81 -36.91 1.06
N ASP A 489 1.96 -35.70 1.59
CA ASP A 489 1.14 -34.53 1.28
C ASP A 489 1.56 -33.76 0.01
N GLN A 490 2.47 -34.32 -0.82
CA GLN A 490 2.97 -33.62 -2.01
C GLN A 490 1.85 -33.18 -2.94
N TRP A 491 0.86 -34.04 -3.22
CA TRP A 491 -0.29 -33.69 -4.07
C TRP A 491 -1.10 -32.48 -3.54
N ILE A 492 -1.19 -32.31 -2.22
CA ILE A 492 -1.84 -31.15 -1.59
C ILE A 492 -1.00 -29.89 -1.79
N LYS A 493 0.34 -30.00 -1.67
CA LYS A 493 1.27 -28.90 -1.95
C LYS A 493 1.19 -28.45 -3.40
N GLU A 494 1.10 -29.40 -4.34
CA GLU A 494 0.90 -29.10 -5.76
C GLU A 494 -0.41 -28.32 -5.98
N LEU A 495 -1.52 -28.84 -5.47
CA LEU A 495 -2.83 -28.18 -5.58
C LEU A 495 -2.84 -26.78 -4.96
N SER A 496 -2.24 -26.64 -3.78
CA SER A 496 -2.11 -25.36 -3.07
C SER A 496 -1.33 -24.33 -3.89
N HIS A 497 -0.21 -24.77 -4.48
CA HIS A 497 0.61 -23.94 -5.34
C HIS A 497 -0.14 -23.55 -6.62
N LEU A 498 -0.73 -24.52 -7.34
CA LEU A 498 -1.50 -24.25 -8.56
C LEU A 498 -2.71 -23.33 -8.31
N PHE A 499 -3.38 -23.46 -7.17
CA PHE A 499 -4.47 -22.55 -6.78
C PHE A 499 -3.95 -21.12 -6.54
N SER A 500 -2.80 -20.99 -5.87
CA SER A 500 -2.15 -19.69 -5.64
C SER A 500 -1.75 -19.02 -6.95
N VAL A 501 -1.21 -19.80 -7.90
CA VAL A 501 -0.93 -19.32 -9.27
C VAL A 501 -2.22 -18.86 -9.95
N GLY A 502 -3.29 -19.67 -9.90
CA GLY A 502 -4.60 -19.32 -10.47
C GLY A 502 -5.18 -18.01 -9.91
N MET A 503 -5.02 -17.75 -8.62
CA MET A 503 -5.45 -16.47 -8.02
C MET A 503 -4.69 -15.26 -8.57
N ILE A 504 -3.38 -15.39 -8.81
CA ILE A 504 -2.57 -14.31 -9.40
C ILE A 504 -2.90 -14.16 -10.89
N GLN A 505 -3.09 -15.27 -11.62
CA GLN A 505 -3.54 -15.24 -13.01
C GLN A 505 -4.88 -14.51 -13.14
N LEU A 506 -5.83 -14.74 -12.22
CA LEU A 506 -7.12 -14.06 -12.20
C LEU A 506 -6.96 -12.54 -12.07
N GLN A 507 -6.07 -12.09 -11.18
CA GLN A 507 -5.75 -10.66 -11.05
C GLN A 507 -5.10 -10.11 -12.31
N ALA A 508 -4.15 -10.85 -12.89
CA ALA A 508 -3.48 -10.46 -14.14
C ALA A 508 -4.45 -10.39 -15.33
N ALA A 509 -5.36 -11.35 -15.46
CA ALA A 509 -6.39 -11.40 -16.50
C ALA A 509 -7.35 -10.21 -16.38
N SER A 510 -7.75 -9.86 -15.15
CA SER A 510 -8.51 -8.62 -14.92
C SER A 510 -7.68 -7.38 -15.29
N TYR A 511 -6.43 -7.29 -14.83
CA TYR A 511 -5.51 -6.16 -15.06
C TYR A 511 -5.24 -5.89 -16.55
N LEU A 512 -5.15 -6.93 -17.39
CA LEU A 512 -4.91 -6.83 -18.83
C LEU A 512 -5.88 -5.92 -19.59
N PHE A 513 -7.07 -5.69 -19.03
CA PHE A 513 -8.04 -4.74 -19.58
C PHE A 513 -7.49 -3.31 -19.63
N ALA A 514 -6.68 -2.90 -18.66
CA ALA A 514 -6.19 -1.51 -18.52
C ALA A 514 -4.67 -1.37 -18.68
N GLY A 515 -3.90 -2.45 -18.51
CA GLY A 515 -2.44 -2.42 -18.57
C GLY A 515 -1.84 -3.64 -19.26
N ASP A 516 -0.54 -3.58 -19.53
CA ASP A 516 0.24 -4.67 -20.12
C ASP A 516 1.08 -5.38 -19.06
N VAL A 517 1.18 -6.70 -19.21
CA VAL A 517 2.04 -7.52 -18.36
C VAL A 517 3.42 -7.61 -19.00
N ALA A 518 4.48 -7.42 -18.22
CA ALA A 518 5.85 -7.41 -18.74
C ALA A 518 6.16 -8.71 -19.52
N GLY A 519 6.89 -8.63 -20.62
CA GLY A 519 7.22 -9.81 -21.44
C GLY A 519 6.05 -10.42 -22.22
N ALA A 520 4.80 -9.97 -22.01
CA ALA A 520 3.74 -10.23 -22.98
C ALA A 520 4.04 -9.41 -24.24
N GLY A 521 4.02 -10.05 -25.41
CA GLY A 521 4.18 -9.34 -26.68
C GLY A 521 3.05 -8.33 -26.93
N SER A 522 3.02 -7.68 -28.09
CA SER A 522 1.93 -6.77 -28.43
C SER A 522 0.58 -7.51 -28.46
N ILE A 523 -0.32 -7.20 -27.53
CA ILE A 523 -1.66 -7.77 -27.44
C ILE A 523 -2.64 -6.86 -28.20
N THR A 524 -3.35 -7.42 -29.19
CA THR A 524 -4.44 -6.71 -29.87
C THR A 524 -5.68 -6.69 -28.97
N ARG A 525 -6.21 -5.49 -28.71
CA ARG A 525 -7.39 -5.27 -27.88
C ARG A 525 -8.53 -4.70 -28.72
N ALA A 526 -9.75 -5.18 -28.45
CA ALA A 526 -10.95 -4.58 -28.97
C ALA A 526 -11.21 -3.26 -28.23
N LYS A 527 -11.61 -2.22 -28.96
CA LYS A 527 -12.01 -0.94 -28.35
C LYS A 527 -13.15 -1.20 -27.35
N PRO A 528 -13.05 -0.76 -26.09
CA PRO A 528 -14.11 -0.96 -25.11
C PRO A 528 -15.38 -0.22 -25.53
N ALA A 529 -16.53 -0.75 -25.11
CA ALA A 529 -17.81 -0.04 -25.27
C ALA A 529 -17.80 1.28 -24.49
N LEU A 530 -18.66 2.25 -24.88
CA LEU A 530 -18.75 3.56 -24.23
C LEU A 530 -18.94 3.45 -22.70
N GLU A 531 -19.73 2.48 -22.25
CA GLU A 531 -20.00 2.19 -20.83
C GLU A 531 -18.80 1.59 -20.07
N GLN A 532 -17.78 1.12 -20.79
CA GLN A 532 -16.59 0.46 -20.23
C GLN A 532 -15.33 1.34 -20.33
N GLU A 533 -15.35 2.41 -21.12
CA GLU A 533 -14.21 3.31 -21.34
C GLU A 533 -13.67 3.93 -20.05
N TRP A 534 -14.52 4.13 -19.04
CA TRP A 534 -14.11 4.69 -17.74
C TRP A 534 -13.12 3.76 -17.01
N MET A 535 -13.21 2.44 -17.20
CA MET A 535 -12.33 1.46 -16.56
C MET A 535 -10.87 1.56 -17.04
N CYS A 536 -10.62 2.18 -18.20
CA CYS A 536 -9.29 2.37 -18.75
C CYS A 536 -8.39 3.28 -17.89
N GLY A 537 -8.98 4.19 -17.12
CA GLY A 537 -8.27 5.07 -16.19
C GLY A 537 -8.63 4.80 -14.72
N ALA A 538 -9.30 3.69 -14.44
CA ALA A 538 -9.78 3.33 -13.10
C ALA A 538 -9.11 2.05 -12.59
N GLN A 539 -7.85 1.82 -12.96
CA GLN A 539 -7.06 0.70 -12.45
C GLN A 539 -6.03 1.21 -11.45
N VAL A 540 -6.00 0.63 -10.25
CA VAL A 540 -5.00 0.89 -9.22
C VAL A 540 -4.04 -0.30 -9.15
N VAL A 541 -2.75 0.02 -9.01
CA VAL A 541 -1.66 -0.94 -8.81
C VAL A 541 -0.65 -0.40 -7.80
N SER A 542 0.25 -1.25 -7.31
CA SER A 542 1.39 -0.82 -6.49
C SER A 542 2.59 -0.43 -7.36
N SER A 543 3.29 0.66 -6.98
CA SER A 543 4.54 1.07 -7.62
C SER A 543 5.44 1.81 -6.64
N GLU A 544 6.73 1.47 -6.59
CA GLU A 544 7.73 2.14 -5.74
C GLU A 544 8.29 3.44 -6.36
N ALA A 545 8.03 3.66 -7.66
CA ALA A 545 8.58 4.82 -8.38
C ALA A 545 7.85 6.15 -8.10
N PHE A 546 6.72 6.09 -7.40
CA PHE A 546 5.83 7.23 -7.16
C PHE A 546 5.55 7.36 -5.66
N SER A 547 4.92 8.45 -5.26
CA SER A 547 4.48 8.67 -3.89
C SER A 547 3.08 9.28 -3.89
N GLY A 548 2.18 8.68 -3.11
CA GLY A 548 0.81 9.18 -2.91
C GLY A 548 0.69 9.95 -1.59
N PHE A 549 0.13 11.15 -1.62
CA PHE A 549 -0.12 11.98 -0.44
C PHE A 549 -1.61 12.11 -0.15
N SER A 550 -1.99 12.01 1.13
CA SER A 550 -3.34 12.33 1.56
C SER A 550 -3.59 13.83 1.44
N VAL A 551 -4.53 14.23 0.58
CA VAL A 551 -4.90 15.64 0.38
C VAL A 551 -5.53 16.22 1.64
N LEU A 552 -6.33 15.41 2.35
CA LEU A 552 -6.88 15.80 3.65
C LEU A 552 -5.76 16.03 4.68
N GLY A 553 -4.78 15.13 4.75
CA GLY A 553 -3.62 15.28 5.64
C GLY A 553 -2.81 16.54 5.33
N LEU A 554 -2.51 16.79 4.05
CA LEU A 554 -1.87 18.02 3.60
C LEU A 554 -2.68 19.27 3.99
N GLY A 555 -4.00 19.23 3.76
CA GLY A 555 -4.91 20.32 4.09
C GLY A 555 -4.95 20.64 5.59
N ILE A 556 -4.97 19.61 6.45
CA ILE A 556 -4.94 19.80 7.92
C ILE A 556 -3.60 20.41 8.35
N VAL A 557 -2.47 19.87 7.87
CA VAL A 557 -1.14 20.37 8.25
C VAL A 557 -0.99 21.84 7.84
N LEU A 558 -1.28 22.17 6.58
CA LEU A 558 -1.15 23.53 6.07
C LEU A 558 -2.18 24.48 6.68
N GLY A 559 -3.43 24.04 6.86
CA GLY A 559 -4.51 24.85 7.41
C GLY A 559 -4.32 25.18 8.88
N VAL A 560 -4.14 24.15 9.72
CA VAL A 560 -3.91 24.34 11.17
C VAL A 560 -2.58 25.05 11.42
N GLY A 561 -1.53 24.67 10.69
CA GLY A 561 -0.24 25.34 10.79
C GLY A 561 -0.30 26.82 10.38
N GLY A 562 -0.99 27.12 9.28
CA GLY A 562 -1.22 28.50 8.84
C GLY A 562 -2.01 29.31 9.86
N LEU A 563 -3.03 28.73 10.49
CA LEU A 563 -3.79 29.38 11.54
C LEU A 563 -2.92 29.72 12.77
N VAL A 564 -2.03 28.82 13.18
CA VAL A 564 -1.08 29.07 14.28
C VAL A 564 -0.12 30.21 13.94
N VAL A 565 0.40 30.25 12.71
CA VAL A 565 1.26 31.35 12.26
C VAL A 565 0.50 32.67 12.28
N LEU A 566 -0.72 32.72 11.73
CA LEU A 566 -1.56 33.92 11.77
C LEU A 566 -1.86 34.36 13.20
N LEU A 567 -2.21 33.42 14.09
CA LEU A 567 -2.46 33.70 15.50
C LEU A 567 -1.22 34.32 16.15
N SER A 568 -0.02 33.80 15.90
CA SER A 568 1.22 34.34 16.46
C SER A 568 1.49 35.79 16.06
N LEU A 569 1.10 36.20 14.86
CA LEU A 569 1.28 37.57 14.37
C LEU A 569 0.25 38.55 14.95
N VAL A 570 -0.94 38.06 15.29
CA VAL A 570 -2.07 38.91 15.72
C VAL A 570 -2.25 38.91 17.24
N VAL A 571 -1.77 37.90 17.97
CA VAL A 571 -2.06 37.74 19.41
C VAL A 571 -1.67 38.96 20.23
N GLU A 572 -0.50 39.55 19.99
CA GLU A 572 -0.04 40.75 20.68
C GLU A 572 -0.91 41.96 20.32
N GLY A 573 -0.95 42.35 19.03
CA GLY A 573 -1.73 43.52 18.59
C GLY A 573 -3.23 43.43 18.91
N GLY A 574 -3.82 42.23 18.77
CA GLY A 574 -5.22 41.95 19.06
C GLY A 574 -5.56 42.08 20.54
N THR A 575 -4.74 41.50 21.43
CA THR A 575 -4.95 41.67 22.88
C THR A 575 -4.77 43.12 23.31
N HIS A 576 -3.77 43.82 22.75
CA HIS A 576 -3.57 45.23 23.02
C HIS A 576 -4.75 46.10 22.57
N TRP A 577 -5.40 45.75 21.47
CA TRP A 577 -6.57 46.46 20.96
C TRP A 577 -7.82 46.21 21.82
N VAL A 578 -8.09 44.95 22.18
CA VAL A 578 -9.24 44.57 23.02
C VAL A 578 -9.16 45.27 24.37
N GLU A 579 -8.00 45.23 25.02
CA GLU A 579 -7.81 45.82 26.35
C GLU A 579 -7.90 47.35 26.34
N ARG A 580 -7.44 48.01 25.27
CA ARG A 580 -7.66 49.45 25.08
C ARG A 580 -9.14 49.80 24.99
N LYS A 581 -9.97 48.91 24.42
CA LYS A 581 -11.43 49.11 24.35
C LYS A 581 -12.16 48.78 25.66
N VAL A 582 -11.71 47.76 26.38
CA VAL A 582 -12.37 47.29 27.62
C VAL A 582 -11.87 48.06 28.85
N GLY A 583 -10.75 48.78 28.77
CA GLY A 583 -10.16 49.52 29.88
C GLY A 583 -9.53 48.61 30.96
N ALA A 584 -9.43 47.31 30.70
CA ALA A 584 -8.87 46.32 31.61
C ALA A 584 -7.43 45.96 31.21
N ALA A 585 -6.58 45.70 32.20
CA ALA A 585 -5.21 45.16 32.08
C ALA A 585 -4.12 46.05 31.44
N LEU A 586 -4.21 47.38 31.60
CA LEU A 586 -3.15 48.33 31.22
C LEU A 586 -1.77 47.97 31.82
N TYR A 587 -1.70 47.51 33.07
CA TYR A 587 -0.44 47.11 33.71
C TYR A 587 0.30 46.02 32.94
N ARG A 588 -0.39 44.94 32.53
CA ARG A 588 0.24 43.81 31.82
C ARG A 588 0.82 44.22 30.47
N GLN A 589 0.26 45.27 29.86
CA GLN A 589 0.78 45.82 28.61
C GLN A 589 2.04 46.65 28.83
N GLU A 590 2.02 47.49 29.87
CA GLU A 590 3.18 48.27 30.28
C GLU A 590 4.33 47.35 30.70
N GLU A 591 4.07 46.32 31.50
CA GLU A 591 5.08 45.33 31.89
C GLU A 591 5.68 44.58 30.68
N TRP A 592 4.84 44.15 29.72
CA TRP A 592 5.32 43.49 28.48
C TRP A 592 6.20 44.41 27.62
N ARG A 593 5.89 45.71 27.60
CA ARG A 593 6.68 46.72 26.88
C ARG A 593 8.00 46.99 27.61
N ASP A 594 7.93 47.26 28.91
CA ASP A 594 9.06 47.73 29.71
C ASP A 594 10.12 46.62 29.90
N LEU A 595 9.70 45.35 29.85
CA LEU A 595 10.61 44.20 29.84
C LEU A 595 11.16 43.86 28.44
N GLY A 596 10.79 44.58 27.38
CA GLY A 596 11.37 44.40 26.06
C GLY A 596 12.87 44.79 26.05
N VAL A 597 13.67 44.12 25.23
CA VAL A 597 15.14 44.28 25.23
C VAL A 597 15.60 45.73 25.10
N TRP A 598 14.91 46.52 24.25
CA TRP A 598 15.24 47.93 24.03
C TRP A 598 14.86 48.82 25.21
N TRP A 599 13.76 48.51 25.90
CA TRP A 599 13.32 49.21 27.10
C TRP A 599 14.20 48.88 28.31
N LEU A 600 14.63 47.62 28.44
CA LEU A 600 15.64 47.21 29.42
C LEU A 600 16.98 47.92 29.18
N MET A 601 17.41 48.04 27.93
CA MET A 601 18.62 48.79 27.56
C MET A 601 18.49 50.27 27.92
N ARG A 602 17.36 50.89 27.58
CA ARG A 602 17.05 52.27 27.97
C ARG A 602 17.16 52.44 29.48
N GLY A 603 16.46 51.60 30.26
CA GLY A 603 16.48 51.68 31.72
C GLY A 603 17.89 51.53 32.32
N ALA A 604 18.74 50.68 31.73
CA ALA A 604 20.13 50.54 32.14
C ALA A 604 20.98 51.78 31.81
N CYS A 605 20.78 52.39 30.64
CA CYS A 605 21.51 53.58 30.22
C CYS A 605 21.06 54.86 30.96
N GLU A 606 19.76 55.10 31.07
CA GLU A 606 19.19 56.18 31.91
C GLU A 606 19.60 55.97 33.38
N GLY A 607 19.63 54.70 33.81
CA GLY A 607 20.19 54.20 35.07
C GLY A 607 21.59 54.75 35.39
N ARG A 608 22.42 54.94 34.37
CA ARG A 608 23.80 55.41 34.45
C ARG A 608 24.00 56.82 33.90
N VAL A 609 22.91 57.59 33.77
CA VAL A 609 22.93 59.00 33.30
C VAL A 609 23.53 59.11 31.89
N THR A 610 23.19 58.16 31.01
CA THR A 610 23.67 58.10 29.62
C THR A 610 22.49 58.16 28.64
N GLY A 611 22.43 59.21 27.82
CA GLY A 611 21.34 59.45 26.87
C GLY A 611 20.04 59.95 27.51
N VAL A 612 19.37 60.88 26.84
CA VAL A 612 17.97 61.24 27.15
C VAL A 612 17.08 60.56 26.11
N TRP A 613 16.24 59.61 26.55
CA TRP A 613 15.45 58.79 25.64
C TRP A 613 14.01 59.26 25.54
N GLU A 614 13.45 59.22 24.33
CA GLU A 614 12.08 59.58 24.02
C GLU A 614 11.37 58.51 23.17
N GLY A 615 10.05 58.62 23.05
CA GLY A 615 9.21 57.68 22.33
C GLY A 615 8.40 56.75 23.23
N LYS A 616 7.17 56.43 22.80
CA LYS A 616 6.23 55.51 23.47
C LYS A 616 6.05 54.18 22.71
N GLY A 617 6.79 53.98 21.63
CA GLY A 617 6.75 52.78 20.80
C GLY A 617 7.60 51.63 21.36
N GLU A 618 7.70 50.53 20.61
CA GLU A 618 8.50 49.36 20.99
C GLU A 618 10.02 49.64 20.98
N VAL A 619 10.46 50.57 20.13
CA VAL A 619 11.86 51.01 20.03
C VAL A 619 11.97 52.45 20.54
N PRO A 620 12.57 52.69 21.73
CA PRO A 620 12.89 54.04 22.20
C PRO A 620 14.08 54.62 21.43
N THR A 621 14.11 55.94 21.26
CA THR A 621 15.18 56.66 20.54
C THR A 621 15.79 57.74 21.42
N THR A 622 17.05 58.12 21.18
CA THR A 622 17.64 59.29 21.85
C THR A 622 17.03 60.58 21.32
N ARG A 623 16.82 61.54 22.22
CA ARG A 623 16.32 62.88 21.88
C ARG A 623 17.36 63.67 21.09
N GLU A 624 18.63 63.50 21.42
CA GLU A 624 19.73 64.08 20.67
C GLU A 624 20.07 63.23 19.44
N ARG A 625 20.23 63.92 18.31
CA ARG A 625 20.60 63.28 17.05
C ARG A 625 22.07 62.87 17.09
N ALA A 626 22.34 61.60 16.80
CA ALA A 626 23.70 61.04 16.70
C ALA A 626 24.54 61.14 18.00
N GLU A 627 23.88 61.13 19.15
CA GLU A 627 24.53 60.99 20.46
C GLU A 627 25.39 59.72 20.51
N ARG A 628 26.58 59.78 21.12
CA ARG A 628 27.55 58.69 21.18
C ARG A 628 27.99 58.42 22.62
N TRP A 629 28.13 57.16 22.98
CA TRP A 629 28.63 56.71 24.29
C TRP A 629 29.35 55.37 24.15
N VAL A 630 30.05 54.95 25.20
CA VAL A 630 30.73 53.64 25.26
C VAL A 630 29.93 52.67 26.12
N MET A 631 29.95 51.38 25.75
CA MET A 631 29.36 50.30 26.53
C MET A 631 30.39 49.70 27.50
N PRO A 632 29.99 49.38 28.76
CA PRO A 632 28.62 49.42 29.27
C PRO A 632 28.20 50.84 29.68
N CYS A 633 26.97 51.28 29.32
CA CYS A 633 26.50 52.69 29.32
C CYS A 633 27.22 53.55 30.38
N GLY A 634 28.17 54.36 29.93
CA GLY A 634 29.01 55.16 30.80
C GLY A 634 29.67 56.28 30.02
N TYR A 635 29.84 57.42 30.68
CA TYR A 635 30.51 58.58 30.13
C TYR A 635 31.97 58.21 29.80
N VAL A 636 32.41 58.61 28.61
CA VAL A 636 33.80 58.43 28.18
C VAL A 636 34.62 59.51 28.85
N ASP A 637 35.39 59.18 29.88
CA ASP A 637 36.40 60.09 30.41
C ASP A 637 37.54 60.22 29.40
N GLY A 638 37.64 61.42 28.81
CA GLY A 638 38.92 62.03 28.53
C GLY A 638 39.33 62.88 29.74
N GLU A 639 40.27 62.35 30.52
CA GLU A 639 41.02 62.98 31.63
C GLU A 639 40.26 63.32 32.94
N GLU A 640 40.47 62.44 33.91
CA GLU A 640 40.11 62.55 35.32
C GLU A 640 40.70 63.82 35.98
N ARG A 641 39.92 64.91 36.08
CA ARG A 641 40.19 66.04 37.00
C ARG A 641 39.36 65.88 38.27
N ARG A 642 40.01 66.03 39.43
CA ARG A 642 39.41 65.96 40.80
C ARG A 642 38.16 66.83 41.02
N ASP A 643 37.94 67.85 40.19
CA ASP A 643 36.75 68.72 40.26
C ASP A 643 35.47 68.10 39.68
N ASP A 644 35.55 66.96 38.98
CA ASP A 644 34.38 66.35 38.32
C ASP A 644 33.69 65.28 39.18
N LYS A 645 34.32 64.79 40.25
CA LYS A 645 33.67 63.87 41.20
C LYS A 645 32.47 64.51 41.87
N SER A 646 32.60 65.76 42.32
CA SER A 646 31.50 66.51 42.94
C SER A 646 30.39 66.85 41.95
N ARG A 647 30.72 67.04 40.66
CA ARG A 647 29.76 67.35 39.60
C ARG A 647 29.03 66.11 39.06
N VAL A 648 29.71 64.97 39.00
CA VAL A 648 29.11 63.66 38.72
C VAL A 648 28.28 63.19 39.91
N GLU A 649 28.73 63.41 41.15
CA GLU A 649 27.95 63.17 42.37
C GLU A 649 26.75 64.12 42.46
N ALA A 650 26.88 65.39 42.06
CA ALA A 650 25.77 66.33 41.98
C ALA A 650 24.80 65.99 40.85
N LYS A 651 25.27 65.54 39.68
CA LYS A 651 24.41 65.02 38.60
C LYS A 651 23.74 63.71 39.00
N ARG A 652 24.42 62.82 39.74
CA ARG A 652 23.82 61.62 40.33
C ARG A 652 22.80 61.98 41.40
N ALA A 653 23.09 62.93 42.28
CA ALA A 653 22.18 63.39 43.33
C ALA A 653 20.96 64.08 42.73
N SER A 654 21.16 64.94 41.72
CA SER A 654 20.08 65.61 41.00
C SER A 654 19.27 64.64 40.15
N ALA A 655 19.89 63.69 39.45
CA ALA A 655 19.17 62.61 38.76
C ALA A 655 18.48 61.65 39.73
N MET A 656 19.01 61.48 40.95
CA MET A 656 18.39 60.67 42.00
C MET A 656 17.21 61.39 42.64
N GLU A 657 17.29 62.71 42.87
CA GLU A 657 16.16 63.56 43.26
C GLU A 657 15.09 63.58 42.16
N GLN A 658 15.51 63.74 40.90
CA GLN A 658 14.60 63.72 39.75
C GLN A 658 13.94 62.34 39.58
N ARG A 659 14.63 61.24 39.89
CA ARG A 659 14.04 59.89 39.98
C ARG A 659 13.16 59.68 41.20
N VAL A 660 13.45 60.30 42.33
CA VAL A 660 12.57 60.27 43.52
C VAL A 660 11.28 61.03 43.21
N ASP A 661 11.36 62.13 42.46
CA ASP A 661 10.21 62.91 42.04
C ASP A 661 9.44 62.24 40.88
N GLU A 662 10.11 61.74 39.85
CA GLU A 662 9.49 60.95 38.77
C GLU A 662 8.93 59.62 39.30
N GLY A 663 9.61 58.98 40.25
CA GLY A 663 9.14 57.78 40.95
C GLY A 663 7.92 58.06 41.82
N ARG A 664 7.89 59.19 42.54
CA ARG A 664 6.69 59.66 43.26
C ARG A 664 5.57 60.06 42.31
N GLU A 665 5.89 60.60 41.14
CA GLU A 665 4.91 60.94 40.11
C GLU A 665 4.35 59.69 39.44
N GLN A 666 5.19 58.68 39.15
CA GLN A 666 4.76 57.35 38.71
C GLN A 666 3.94 56.64 39.77
N GLU A 667 4.34 56.66 41.04
CA GLU A 667 3.55 56.12 42.16
C GLU A 667 2.22 56.85 42.30
N ARG A 668 2.19 58.19 42.17
CA ARG A 668 0.94 58.97 42.16
C ARG A 668 0.07 58.61 40.97
N LEU A 669 0.65 58.41 39.77
CA LEU A 669 -0.08 57.97 38.58
C LEU A 669 -0.58 56.53 38.72
N TYR A 670 0.19 55.63 39.31
CA TYR A 670 -0.19 54.26 39.58
C TYR A 670 -1.25 54.16 40.69
N ALA A 671 -1.16 54.99 41.73
CA ALA A 671 -2.18 55.13 42.77
C ALA A 671 -3.47 55.78 42.22
N GLN A 672 -3.37 56.81 41.38
CA GLN A 672 -4.51 57.43 40.68
C GLN A 672 -5.19 56.46 39.70
N ARG A 673 -4.43 55.52 39.12
CA ARG A 673 -4.94 54.44 38.28
C ARG A 673 -5.40 53.21 39.07
N GLY A 674 -5.25 53.21 40.41
CA GLY A 674 -5.70 52.16 41.32
C GLY A 674 -4.84 50.89 41.33
N TRP A 675 -3.60 50.95 40.86
CA TRP A 675 -2.72 49.78 40.68
C TRP A 675 -1.89 49.47 41.92
N ILE A 676 -1.76 50.42 42.84
CA ILE A 676 -1.03 50.27 44.11
C ILE A 676 -1.88 50.92 45.20
N ALA A 677 -1.96 50.30 46.38
CA ALA A 677 -2.66 50.89 47.53
C ALA A 677 -1.92 52.15 48.02
N PRO A 678 -2.61 53.28 48.27
CA PRO A 678 -1.96 54.51 48.72
C PRO A 678 -1.25 54.27 50.05
N GLY A 679 0.08 54.43 50.07
CA GLY A 679 0.92 54.33 51.28
C GLY A 679 1.71 53.03 51.47
N THR A 680 2.03 52.27 50.43
CA THR A 680 2.73 50.97 50.52
C THR A 680 4.26 51.02 50.41
N ALA A 681 4.91 52.14 50.76
CA ALA A 681 6.36 52.18 50.96
C ALA A 681 6.73 52.70 52.35
N ARG A 682 7.59 51.95 53.03
CA ARG A 682 8.34 52.34 54.23
C ARG A 682 9.70 52.86 53.81
#